data_AF-A0ABC9VSI2-F1
#
_entry.id   AF-A0ABC9VSI2-F1
#
_cell.length_a   1.000
_cell.length_b   1.000
_cell.length_c   1.000
_cell.angle_alpha   90.00
_cell.angle_beta   90.00
_cell.angle_gamma   90.00
#
_symmetry.space_group_name_H-M   'P 1'
#
loop_
_entity.id
_entity.type
_entity.pdbx_description
1 polymer ?
#
loop_
_entity_poly.entity_id
_entity_poly.type
_entity_poly.pdbx_seq_one_letter_code
_entity_poly.pdbx_strand_id
1 'polypeptide(L)'
;MLRLSAAACVSWAALLCALAPAGGGELRPPRAAPLLHLPPEAAGRRAAAEPPALPPAGRLRAAGAALSRAPPAEPRGPRGVGGPCPRRARQRAAAESRGAAAGCAPPPGEEGGGRRGARRARSLNSPPQFQLPSYQVSIPENEPAGTAVIVLRAQDPNEGEAGRLAYSMEALFDERSNDYFSIDAETGSVVTARSLDRETKDTHVLKVTASDHGSPRRRSATTYLTVTVSDTNDHEPVFEQPEYRESIRENLEVGYEVLTIRATDGDAPANANMLYRLLEPGAGDGVFEIDPRSGVVRTRAPVDREDVSEYHLVVEANDQGKDPGPRSATAMVHITVEDENDNYPQFSEKRYLVQVPEDAPVNSQILQVQATDRDRGSNAQVHYSIVSGNLKGQFYIHSFSGAIDLINPLDYETIREYTLRIKAQDGGRPPLINSSGMVSVQVVDVNDNAPIFVSTPFQATVLENVPLGYSVLHIQAVDADAGENARLEYKLIEMAPSTGGTPAAGDSGFPFQINNSTGWITVAAELDRETVENYHFGVEARDHGVPVMTSSASVSITVLDVNDNNPTFTEKVYHLRLNEDAAVGSSVLTLTAVDRDVNSVVTYQITSGNTRNRFAITSQSGGGLITLALPLDYKQERQYVLTVTASDGTRFDTVQVFINVTDANTHRPVFQSSHYTVSVSEDKPIGTSIVTISATDEDTGENARITYILDDNIPQFRIDPDTGTITTLMELDYEDQASYTLAITAHDNGIPQKSDTTYVEILILDANDNAPRFLRDRYQGSVFEDVPLSTSVLQLSATDRDSGLNGRLLYTFQGGDDGDGDFYIEPTSGVIRTLRKLDRENVAVYSLRAFAVDRGSPPLKASVDIQVTVLDINDNPPVFEKDEFDIFVEENSPVGSIVARISAADPDEGTNAQIMYQIVEGNIPEVFQLDLLNGDLTALMDLDYESRTEYVIVVQATSAPLVSRATVHIRLLDQNDNPPVLQDFQILFNNYVTNKSNSFPSGVIGKIPAHDPDVSDSLAYTFVQGNELNLLLLDSATGELKLSRDLDNNRPLEALMKVSVSGKQALKFIKRVILLVRPAQGHGQK
;
A
#
# COMPACT_ATOMS: atom_id res chain seq x y z
N MET A 1 -44.32 14.38 -8.71
CA MET A 1 -44.54 15.23 -9.91
C MET A 1 -43.64 16.46 -9.82
N LEU A 2 -43.77 17.43 -10.74
CA LEU A 2 -42.91 18.60 -10.89
C LEU A 2 -43.07 19.65 -9.77
N ARG A 3 -41.92 20.22 -9.32
CA ARG A 3 -41.66 21.68 -9.10
C ARG A 3 -42.39 22.38 -7.92
N LEU A 4 -41.91 23.52 -7.37
CA LEU A 4 -40.70 24.34 -7.58
C LEU A 4 -40.40 25.24 -6.36
N SER A 5 -39.15 25.72 -6.24
CA SER A 5 -38.74 27.07 -5.75
C SER A 5 -38.83 27.39 -4.24
N ALA A 6 -37.95 28.21 -3.63
CA ALA A 6 -36.51 28.50 -3.86
C ALA A 6 -35.92 29.33 -2.69
N ALA A 7 -34.58 29.35 -2.63
CA ALA A 7 -33.71 30.47 -2.20
C ALA A 7 -33.63 30.94 -0.72
N ALA A 8 -32.49 30.59 -0.11
CA ALA A 8 -31.46 31.51 0.44
C ALA A 8 -31.71 32.31 1.76
N CYS A 9 -30.67 32.80 2.47
CA CYS A 9 -29.29 32.31 2.75
C CYS A 9 -28.61 33.26 3.77
N VAL A 10 -27.52 32.82 4.42
CA VAL A 10 -26.52 33.60 5.23
C VAL A 10 -26.99 34.04 6.65
N SER A 11 -26.16 34.13 7.72
CA SER A 11 -25.04 33.32 8.31
C SER A 11 -24.49 34.04 9.58
N TRP A 12 -23.50 33.44 10.28
CA TRP A 12 -22.62 33.93 11.39
C TRP A 12 -23.17 33.87 12.85
N ALA A 13 -22.37 33.56 13.90
CA ALA A 13 -21.02 32.94 13.96
C ALA A 13 -20.52 32.54 15.39
N ALA A 14 -19.40 31.80 15.42
CA ALA A 14 -18.34 31.79 16.46
C ALA A 14 -18.62 31.02 17.79
N LEU A 15 -17.62 30.70 18.64
CA LEU A 15 -16.19 31.08 18.70
C LEU A 15 -15.28 29.96 19.29
N LEU A 16 -13.94 30.19 19.27
CA LEU A 16 -12.82 29.44 19.90
C LEU A 16 -12.32 28.22 19.08
N CYS A 17 -11.06 27.75 19.10
CA CYS A 17 -9.72 28.21 19.53
C CYS A 17 -8.65 27.20 18.97
N ALA A 18 -7.33 27.39 18.91
CA ALA A 18 -6.42 28.56 18.97
C ALA A 18 -4.96 28.13 18.57
N LEU A 19 -4.03 29.11 18.55
CA LEU A 19 -2.56 28.99 18.44
C LEU A 19 -1.93 28.57 17.08
N ALA A 20 -0.71 29.08 16.85
CA ALA A 20 -0.05 29.27 15.53
C ALA A 20 1.50 29.09 15.69
N PRO A 21 2.42 29.50 14.77
CA PRO A 21 2.28 30.04 13.40
C PRO A 21 3.33 29.54 12.35
N ALA A 22 3.23 30.11 11.14
CA ALA A 22 4.32 30.50 10.20
C ALA A 22 5.02 29.46 9.28
N GLY A 23 5.28 29.91 8.04
CA GLY A 23 6.09 29.22 7.02
C GLY A 23 5.48 29.34 5.61
N GLY A 24 5.96 30.28 4.78
CA GLY A 24 5.42 30.55 3.44
C GLY A 24 6.45 30.36 2.30
N GLY A 25 5.97 30.25 1.06
CA GLY A 25 6.80 30.22 -0.15
C GLY A 25 6.04 29.88 -1.44
N GLU A 26 5.98 30.82 -2.39
CA GLU A 26 5.51 30.57 -3.76
C GLU A 26 6.65 30.11 -4.68
N LEU A 27 6.36 29.25 -5.67
CA LEU A 27 6.54 29.49 -7.11
C LEU A 27 6.31 28.20 -7.95
N ARG A 28 6.28 28.32 -9.29
CA ARG A 28 5.87 27.25 -10.24
C ARG A 28 7.07 26.59 -10.98
N PRO A 29 6.98 26.05 -12.23
CA PRO A 29 7.28 24.64 -12.57
C PRO A 29 8.51 24.55 -13.55
N PRO A 30 8.76 23.55 -14.45
CA PRO A 30 8.00 22.33 -14.79
C PRO A 30 8.79 21.03 -15.18
N ARG A 31 8.03 19.99 -15.59
CA ARG A 31 8.38 18.88 -16.52
C ARG A 31 9.55 17.92 -16.16
N ALA A 32 9.18 16.68 -15.80
CA ALA A 32 9.57 15.47 -16.55
C ALA A 32 8.70 14.25 -16.13
N ALA A 33 8.66 13.22 -16.99
CA ALA A 33 8.06 11.88 -16.80
C ALA A 33 8.87 10.91 -17.71
N PRO A 34 8.55 9.60 -17.90
CA PRO A 34 7.48 8.77 -17.31
C PRO A 34 7.91 7.33 -16.90
N LEU A 35 7.03 6.54 -16.23
CA LEU A 35 6.42 5.29 -16.76
C LEU A 35 5.85 4.32 -15.68
N LEU A 36 4.79 3.62 -16.09
CA LEU A 36 4.29 2.30 -15.62
C LEU A 36 3.85 2.13 -14.16
N HIS A 37 2.53 2.17 -13.94
CA HIS A 37 1.74 0.92 -13.82
C HIS A 37 0.27 1.13 -14.28
N LEU A 38 -0.54 0.06 -14.22
CA LEU A 38 -1.83 -0.10 -14.92
C LEU A 38 -3.06 -0.03 -13.96
N PRO A 39 -4.33 -0.01 -14.47
CA PRO A 39 -5.42 0.77 -13.84
C PRO A 39 -6.50 -0.08 -13.12
N PRO A 40 -7.46 0.60 -12.44
CA PRO A 40 -8.75 0.04 -12.04
C PRO A 40 -9.88 0.31 -13.07
N GLU A 41 -10.83 -0.62 -13.14
CA GLU A 41 -12.19 -0.45 -13.68
C GLU A 41 -13.15 0.07 -12.58
N ALA A 42 -14.40 0.51 -12.83
CA ALA A 42 -15.04 1.16 -13.99
C ALA A 42 -16.44 1.66 -13.56
N ALA A 43 -16.98 2.70 -14.19
CA ALA A 43 -18.38 3.11 -14.03
C ALA A 43 -18.91 3.89 -15.24
N GLY A 44 -20.02 3.45 -15.84
CA GLY A 44 -20.68 4.15 -16.95
C GLY A 44 -21.89 3.38 -17.50
N ARG A 45 -23.03 4.07 -17.72
CA ARG A 45 -24.31 3.48 -18.14
C ARG A 45 -24.83 4.11 -19.44
N ARG A 46 -25.47 3.28 -20.28
CA ARG A 46 -26.57 3.63 -21.24
C ARG A 46 -26.18 4.52 -22.45
N ALA A 47 -26.89 4.50 -23.58
CA ALA A 47 -27.89 3.56 -24.13
C ALA A 47 -28.18 3.84 -25.64
N ALA A 48 -28.76 2.84 -26.33
CA ALA A 48 -29.60 2.93 -27.54
C ALA A 48 -28.98 3.51 -28.85
N ALA A 49 -29.56 3.36 -30.06
CA ALA A 49 -30.17 2.23 -30.81
C ALA A 49 -30.97 2.81 -32.00
N GLU A 50 -30.91 2.23 -33.23
CA GLU A 50 -32.00 2.18 -34.27
C GLU A 50 -31.52 1.47 -35.59
N PRO A 51 -32.43 1.10 -36.56
CA PRO A 51 -32.19 0.13 -37.68
C PRO A 51 -32.41 0.77 -39.11
N PRO A 52 -32.97 0.15 -40.21
CA PRO A 52 -33.21 -1.24 -40.69
C PRO A 52 -32.86 -1.52 -42.21
N ALA A 53 -33.38 -2.64 -42.80
CA ALA A 53 -33.50 -3.06 -44.24
C ALA A 53 -32.23 -3.61 -44.98
N LEU A 54 -32.21 -4.62 -45.90
CA LEU A 54 -33.10 -5.23 -46.95
C LEU A 54 -33.10 -4.52 -48.33
N PRO A 55 -33.32 -5.17 -49.53
CA PRO A 55 -33.36 -6.58 -49.99
C PRO A 55 -32.34 -6.81 -51.19
N PRO A 56 -32.54 -7.49 -52.38
CA PRO A 56 -33.46 -8.53 -52.88
C PRO A 56 -32.84 -9.79 -53.61
N ALA A 57 -32.64 -9.82 -54.95
CA ALA A 57 -32.40 -11.02 -55.81
C ALA A 57 -31.69 -10.70 -57.16
N GLY A 58 -31.19 -11.61 -58.03
CA GLY A 58 -31.03 -13.09 -57.98
C GLY A 58 -31.01 -13.77 -59.39
N ARG A 59 -31.08 -15.13 -59.42
CA ARG A 59 -31.42 -16.03 -60.58
C ARG A 59 -30.45 -16.16 -61.77
N LEU A 60 -30.43 -17.27 -62.55
CA LEU A 60 -31.12 -18.59 -62.49
C LEU A 60 -30.05 -19.71 -62.21
N ARG A 61 -30.11 -21.04 -62.51
CA ARG A 61 -31.04 -22.08 -63.08
C ARG A 61 -30.48 -23.47 -62.55
N ALA A 62 -31.01 -24.69 -62.74
CA ALA A 62 -32.13 -25.23 -63.51
C ALA A 62 -32.89 -26.39 -62.79
N ALA A 63 -32.63 -27.67 -63.15
CA ALA A 63 -33.33 -28.87 -62.66
C ALA A 63 -32.46 -30.15 -62.81
N GLY A 64 -32.72 -31.28 -62.12
CA GLY A 64 -33.68 -31.51 -61.01
C GLY A 64 -34.20 -32.96 -60.89
N ALA A 65 -34.94 -33.23 -59.80
CA ALA A 65 -35.72 -34.44 -59.44
C ALA A 65 -34.96 -35.74 -59.01
N ALA A 66 -35.48 -36.62 -58.12
CA ALA A 66 -36.55 -36.51 -57.10
C ALA A 66 -36.68 -37.79 -56.21
N LEU A 67 -37.08 -37.64 -54.92
CA LEU A 67 -37.83 -38.60 -54.04
C LEU A 67 -37.20 -39.99 -53.67
N SER A 68 -37.58 -40.74 -52.61
CA SER A 68 -38.16 -40.43 -51.27
C SER A 68 -38.29 -41.67 -50.33
N ARG A 69 -38.27 -41.45 -49.00
CA ARG A 69 -39.03 -42.15 -47.90
C ARG A 69 -38.84 -43.68 -47.58
N ALA A 70 -38.35 -43.93 -46.35
CA ALA A 70 -39.02 -44.63 -45.22
C ALA A 70 -39.34 -46.18 -45.22
N PRO A 71 -39.48 -46.84 -44.03
CA PRO A 71 -39.65 -48.31 -43.83
C PRO A 71 -41.13 -48.72 -43.51
N PRO A 72 -41.53 -49.91 -42.94
CA PRO A 72 -40.83 -51.14 -42.48
C PRO A 72 -41.50 -52.54 -42.78
N ALA A 73 -40.91 -53.64 -42.26
CA ALA A 73 -41.46 -54.94 -41.76
C ALA A 73 -42.27 -55.98 -42.62
N GLU A 74 -41.80 -57.27 -42.56
CA GLU A 74 -42.52 -58.59 -42.63
C GLU A 74 -43.49 -58.98 -43.81
N PRO A 75 -43.98 -60.25 -43.98
CA PRO A 75 -43.34 -61.59 -43.84
C PRO A 75 -43.65 -62.62 -45.00
N ARG A 76 -42.94 -63.78 -45.00
CA ARG A 76 -43.28 -65.14 -45.58
C ARG A 76 -43.94 -65.33 -47.00
N GLY A 77 -43.12 -65.42 -48.08
CA GLY A 77 -43.26 -66.32 -49.27
C GLY A 77 -44.52 -66.25 -50.18
N PRO A 78 -44.74 -67.16 -51.19
CA PRO A 78 -43.84 -68.16 -51.85
C PRO A 78 -43.91 -68.17 -53.43
N ARG A 79 -43.26 -69.18 -54.08
CA ARG A 79 -43.41 -69.70 -55.50
C ARG A 79 -42.66 -69.05 -56.69
N GLY A 80 -42.10 -69.93 -57.55
CA GLY A 80 -42.15 -69.95 -59.04
C GLY A 80 -41.50 -68.79 -59.84
N VAL A 81 -40.28 -68.89 -60.40
CA VAL A 81 -39.79 -69.72 -61.54
C VAL A 81 -40.35 -69.32 -62.93
N GLY A 82 -39.48 -68.79 -63.81
CA GLY A 82 -39.71 -68.66 -65.26
C GLY A 82 -38.83 -67.62 -65.97
N GLY A 83 -38.18 -67.96 -67.08
CA GLY A 83 -37.39 -67.02 -67.90
C GLY A 83 -37.07 -67.54 -69.32
N PRO A 84 -36.46 -66.73 -70.20
CA PRO A 84 -35.69 -67.23 -71.36
C PRO A 84 -34.28 -66.57 -71.44
N CYS A 85 -33.16 -67.25 -71.74
CA CYS A 85 -32.83 -68.21 -72.81
C CYS A 85 -32.64 -67.56 -74.20
N PRO A 86 -31.41 -67.64 -74.76
CA PRO A 86 -31.22 -68.49 -75.94
C PRO A 86 -29.88 -69.28 -75.95
N ARG A 87 -29.69 -70.38 -76.71
CA ARG A 87 -30.61 -71.44 -77.21
C ARG A 87 -29.82 -72.54 -77.96
N ARG A 88 -30.44 -73.70 -78.15
CA ARG A 88 -30.11 -74.81 -79.09
C ARG A 88 -28.90 -75.72 -78.73
N ALA A 89 -28.93 -77.03 -79.01
CA ALA A 89 -30.07 -77.90 -79.38
C ALA A 89 -29.71 -79.41 -79.38
N ARG A 90 -30.71 -80.26 -79.00
CA ARG A 90 -30.97 -81.62 -79.54
C ARG A 90 -29.92 -82.72 -79.24
N GLN A 91 -30.23 -84.04 -79.23
CA GLN A 91 -31.54 -84.72 -79.23
C GLN A 91 -31.47 -86.12 -78.55
N ARG A 92 -32.68 -86.62 -78.23
CA ARG A 92 -33.07 -87.99 -77.86
C ARG A 92 -32.23 -89.18 -78.39
N ALA A 93 -31.82 -90.03 -77.44
CA ALA A 93 -32.29 -91.40 -77.18
C ALA A 93 -32.02 -92.59 -78.13
N ALA A 94 -31.83 -93.74 -77.45
CA ALA A 94 -32.16 -95.12 -77.81
C ALA A 94 -31.28 -95.87 -78.84
N ALA A 95 -31.16 -97.18 -78.59
CA ALA A 95 -30.56 -98.21 -79.46
C ALA A 95 -29.02 -98.06 -79.68
N GLU A 96 -28.25 -99.11 -80.00
CA GLU A 96 -28.57 -100.55 -80.05
C GLU A 96 -27.32 -101.43 -79.85
N SER A 97 -27.55 -102.70 -79.53
CA SER A 97 -26.75 -103.89 -79.94
C SER A 97 -25.23 -103.98 -79.69
N ARG A 98 -24.84 -105.13 -79.10
CA ARG A 98 -23.79 -106.08 -79.53
C ARG A 98 -22.36 -105.56 -79.84
N GLY A 99 -21.28 -106.15 -79.32
CA GLY A 99 -21.11 -107.37 -78.53
C GLY A 99 -20.09 -108.35 -79.14
N ALA A 100 -19.93 -109.53 -78.51
CA ALA A 100 -18.93 -110.58 -78.79
C ALA A 100 -17.46 -110.17 -78.50
N ALA A 101 -16.57 -111.03 -77.99
CA ALA A 101 -16.65 -112.42 -77.48
C ALA A 101 -15.65 -112.51 -76.28
N ALA A 102 -15.89 -113.23 -75.17
CA ALA A 102 -15.91 -114.69 -74.97
C ALA A 102 -14.61 -115.40 -75.43
N GLY A 103 -14.05 -116.39 -74.72
CA GLY A 103 -14.45 -117.10 -73.49
C GLY A 103 -13.21 -117.75 -72.80
N CYS A 104 -13.25 -118.36 -71.61
CA CYS A 104 -13.99 -119.55 -71.14
C CYS A 104 -13.06 -120.78 -70.95
N ALA A 105 -13.18 -121.41 -69.77
CA ALA A 105 -12.91 -122.82 -69.42
C ALA A 105 -11.46 -123.38 -69.28
N PRO A 106 -11.26 -124.37 -68.36
CA PRO A 106 -10.17 -125.38 -68.34
C PRO A 106 -10.60 -126.62 -69.21
N PRO A 107 -10.12 -127.90 -69.09
CA PRO A 107 -9.10 -128.53 -68.21
C PRO A 107 -7.93 -129.36 -68.88
N PRO A 108 -7.83 -130.72 -68.88
CA PRO A 108 -6.67 -131.41 -68.25
C PRO A 108 -5.95 -132.51 -69.08
N GLY A 109 -4.99 -133.23 -68.46
CA GLY A 109 -4.41 -134.54 -68.89
C GLY A 109 -2.90 -134.51 -69.22
N GLU A 110 -2.13 -135.60 -69.19
CA GLU A 110 -2.34 -136.96 -68.60
C GLU A 110 -0.97 -137.72 -68.44
N GLU A 111 -0.96 -139.05 -68.28
CA GLU A 111 0.18 -139.97 -67.97
C GLU A 111 1.36 -139.97 -69.01
N GLY A 112 2.55 -140.58 -68.84
CA GLY A 112 3.12 -141.59 -67.90
C GLY A 112 4.64 -141.78 -68.20
N GLY A 113 5.36 -142.90 -67.99
CA GLY A 113 5.03 -144.21 -67.39
C GLY A 113 6.02 -145.38 -67.70
N GLY A 114 7.12 -145.54 -66.94
CA GLY A 114 7.98 -146.77 -66.92
C GLY A 114 9.01 -146.95 -68.07
N ARG A 115 9.76 -148.07 -68.22
CA ARG A 115 10.04 -149.21 -67.30
C ARG A 115 11.27 -150.05 -67.76
N ARG A 116 11.93 -150.71 -66.79
CA ARG A 116 12.98 -151.78 -66.84
C ARG A 116 13.22 -152.58 -68.14
N GLY A 117 14.48 -152.92 -68.43
CA GLY A 117 14.86 -154.09 -69.28
C GLY A 117 16.38 -154.41 -69.32
N ALA A 118 16.79 -155.67 -69.12
CA ALA A 118 18.21 -156.09 -69.14
C ALA A 118 18.39 -157.60 -69.40
N ARG A 119 19.50 -158.04 -70.06
CA ARG A 119 20.25 -159.31 -69.79
C ARG A 119 21.44 -159.63 -70.74
N ARG A 120 22.63 -159.84 -70.13
CA ARG A 120 23.65 -160.93 -70.23
C ARG A 120 23.49 -162.10 -71.26
N ALA A 121 24.52 -162.90 -71.63
CA ALA A 121 26.02 -162.90 -71.55
C ALA A 121 26.64 -164.23 -72.07
N ARG A 122 27.99 -164.32 -72.28
CA ARG A 122 28.89 -165.49 -71.95
C ARG A 122 30.41 -165.21 -72.19
N SER A 123 31.32 -166.18 -71.97
CA SER A 123 32.65 -165.99 -71.31
C SER A 123 33.84 -166.90 -71.78
N LEU A 124 35.11 -166.52 -71.48
CA LEU A 124 36.30 -167.43 -71.47
C LEU A 124 37.58 -166.83 -70.77
N ASN A 125 38.30 -167.67 -69.99
CA ASN A 125 39.64 -167.49 -69.32
C ASN A 125 39.79 -166.39 -68.22
N SER A 126 40.71 -166.59 -67.25
CA SER A 126 40.73 -165.88 -65.94
C SER A 126 42.12 -165.41 -65.44
N PRO A 127 42.24 -164.22 -64.80
CA PRO A 127 43.43 -163.70 -64.12
C PRO A 127 43.39 -163.87 -62.56
N PRO A 128 44.44 -163.47 -61.82
CA PRO A 128 44.38 -163.26 -60.36
C PRO A 128 43.28 -162.26 -59.96
N GLN A 129 42.81 -162.33 -58.72
CA GLN A 129 41.65 -161.54 -58.23
C GLN A 129 41.85 -161.03 -56.80
N PHE A 130 41.54 -159.75 -56.58
CA PHE A 130 41.27 -159.17 -55.26
C PHE A 130 39.86 -159.57 -54.80
N GLN A 131 39.63 -159.63 -53.48
CA GLN A 131 38.30 -159.96 -52.93
C GLN A 131 37.23 -158.91 -53.26
N LEU A 132 37.62 -157.64 -53.37
CA LEU A 132 36.75 -156.51 -53.74
C LEU A 132 37.37 -155.69 -54.88
N PRO A 133 36.54 -155.11 -55.78
CA PRO A 133 37.00 -154.22 -56.86
C PRO A 133 37.41 -152.83 -56.34
N SER A 134 36.97 -152.47 -55.14
CA SER A 134 37.41 -151.29 -54.41
C SER A 134 37.21 -151.48 -52.90
N TYR A 135 38.01 -150.75 -52.14
CA TYR A 135 38.00 -150.65 -50.68
C TYR A 135 37.86 -149.17 -50.31
N GLN A 136 37.23 -148.90 -49.18
CA GLN A 136 37.14 -147.54 -48.63
C GLN A 136 37.48 -147.61 -47.14
N VAL A 137 38.20 -146.60 -46.65
CA VAL A 137 38.48 -146.42 -45.23
C VAL A 137 38.40 -144.93 -44.88
N SER A 138 38.12 -144.64 -43.62
CA SER A 138 38.17 -143.29 -43.08
C SER A 138 39.21 -143.25 -41.97
N ILE A 139 39.96 -142.15 -41.88
CA ILE A 139 41.00 -141.91 -40.87
C ILE A 139 40.77 -140.48 -40.35
N PRO A 140 40.88 -140.22 -39.04
CA PRO A 140 40.96 -138.85 -38.55
C PRO A 140 42.14 -138.11 -39.19
N GLU A 141 41.99 -136.80 -39.36
CA GLU A 141 43.16 -135.93 -39.56
C GLU A 141 44.01 -135.85 -38.29
N ASN A 142 45.16 -135.16 -38.40
CA ASN A 142 46.14 -134.98 -37.31
C ASN A 142 46.75 -136.29 -36.74
N GLU A 143 46.28 -137.47 -37.17
CA GLU A 143 46.88 -138.79 -36.92
C GLU A 143 48.35 -138.87 -37.40
N PRO A 144 49.25 -139.54 -36.66
CA PRO A 144 50.67 -139.57 -36.98
C PRO A 144 51.01 -140.44 -38.21
N ALA A 145 52.22 -140.22 -38.74
CA ALA A 145 52.80 -141.07 -39.77
C ALA A 145 53.03 -142.51 -39.26
N GLY A 146 52.65 -143.50 -40.05
CA GLY A 146 52.73 -144.93 -39.72
C GLY A 146 51.40 -145.56 -39.28
N THR A 147 50.33 -144.77 -39.13
CA THR A 147 48.98 -145.28 -38.80
C THR A 147 48.48 -146.25 -39.88
N ALA A 148 47.96 -147.40 -39.45
CA ALA A 148 47.58 -148.50 -40.33
C ALA A 148 46.24 -148.22 -41.04
N VAL A 149 46.26 -148.25 -42.38
CA VAL A 149 45.11 -147.90 -43.24
C VAL A 149 44.25 -149.14 -43.52
N ILE A 150 44.83 -150.15 -44.17
CA ILE A 150 44.17 -151.41 -44.54
C ILE A 150 45.21 -152.44 -45.04
N VAL A 151 44.91 -153.74 -44.97
CA VAL A 151 45.72 -154.78 -45.62
C VAL A 151 44.97 -155.40 -46.80
N LEU A 152 45.53 -155.27 -47.99
CA LEU A 152 44.89 -155.68 -49.25
C LEU A 152 45.48 -157.00 -49.76
N ARG A 153 44.63 -158.00 -50.02
CA ARG A 153 45.06 -159.32 -50.49
C ARG A 153 44.37 -159.75 -51.79
N ALA A 154 45.17 -160.27 -52.71
CA ALA A 154 44.74 -160.93 -53.93
C ALA A 154 45.08 -162.44 -53.88
N GLN A 155 44.42 -163.22 -54.72
CA GLN A 155 44.65 -164.66 -54.88
C GLN A 155 44.78 -165.01 -56.36
N ASP A 156 45.68 -165.96 -56.66
CA ASP A 156 45.79 -166.58 -57.98
C ASP A 156 45.52 -168.10 -57.85
N PRO A 157 44.71 -168.71 -58.73
CA PRO A 157 44.38 -170.14 -58.66
C PRO A 157 45.38 -171.08 -59.36
N ASN A 158 46.50 -170.58 -59.91
CA ASN A 158 47.50 -171.38 -60.62
C ASN A 158 48.66 -171.84 -59.69
N GLU A 159 49.09 -173.08 -59.84
CA GLU A 159 50.20 -173.65 -59.05
C GLU A 159 51.58 -173.37 -59.67
N GLY A 160 52.61 -173.23 -58.82
CA GLY A 160 54.01 -172.95 -59.21
C GLY A 160 54.40 -171.47 -59.11
N GLU A 161 55.48 -171.06 -59.81
CA GLU A 161 55.93 -169.65 -59.81
C GLU A 161 54.87 -168.67 -60.36
N ALA A 162 53.91 -169.17 -61.14
CA ALA A 162 52.76 -168.40 -61.61
C ALA A 162 51.79 -167.98 -60.48
N GLY A 163 51.85 -168.61 -59.31
CA GLY A 163 50.99 -168.30 -58.16
C GLY A 163 51.55 -167.30 -57.14
N ARG A 164 52.80 -166.83 -57.29
CA ARG A 164 53.37 -165.79 -56.41
C ARG A 164 52.94 -164.41 -56.89
N LEU A 165 52.50 -163.56 -55.97
CA LEU A 165 52.03 -162.19 -56.24
C LEU A 165 52.92 -161.15 -55.54
N ALA A 166 53.05 -159.97 -56.16
CA ALA A 166 53.64 -158.77 -55.56
C ALA A 166 52.69 -157.56 -55.74
N TYR A 167 52.69 -156.65 -54.76
CA TYR A 167 51.78 -155.49 -54.68
C TYR A 167 52.48 -154.16 -54.94
N SER A 168 51.77 -153.20 -55.55
CA SER A 168 52.18 -151.80 -55.66
C SER A 168 50.96 -150.86 -55.62
N MET A 169 51.19 -149.56 -55.35
CA MET A 169 50.14 -148.53 -55.34
C MET A 169 50.57 -147.26 -56.08
N GLU A 170 49.61 -146.53 -56.61
CA GLU A 170 49.78 -145.21 -57.23
C GLU A 170 48.53 -144.33 -57.00
N ALA A 171 48.72 -143.02 -56.78
CA ALA A 171 47.63 -142.07 -56.67
C ALA A 171 46.97 -141.76 -58.04
N LEU A 172 45.65 -141.65 -58.08
CA LEU A 172 44.90 -141.50 -59.35
C LEU A 172 44.64 -140.06 -59.80
N PHE A 173 44.41 -139.15 -58.85
CA PHE A 173 43.85 -137.82 -59.15
C PHE A 173 44.71 -136.67 -58.63
N ASP A 174 45.73 -136.95 -57.80
CA ASP A 174 46.62 -135.97 -57.20
C ASP A 174 47.88 -136.69 -56.73
N GLU A 175 48.99 -136.50 -57.45
CA GLU A 175 50.26 -137.19 -57.22
C GLU A 175 50.81 -136.98 -55.81
N ARG A 176 50.45 -135.87 -55.13
CA ARG A 176 50.81 -135.62 -53.72
C ARG A 176 50.30 -136.73 -52.81
N SER A 177 49.23 -137.42 -53.18
CA SER A 177 48.67 -138.55 -52.39
C SER A 177 49.61 -139.78 -52.34
N ASN A 178 50.65 -139.84 -53.18
CA ASN A 178 51.72 -140.84 -53.04
C ASN A 178 52.62 -140.57 -51.82
N ASP A 179 52.79 -139.30 -51.41
CA ASP A 179 53.62 -138.91 -50.27
C ASP A 179 52.92 -139.10 -48.91
N TYR A 180 51.60 -139.34 -48.92
CA TYR A 180 50.77 -139.53 -47.72
C TYR A 180 50.53 -141.01 -47.36
N PHE A 181 50.77 -141.95 -48.28
CA PHE A 181 50.45 -143.37 -48.08
C PHE A 181 51.48 -144.30 -48.74
N SER A 182 51.81 -145.41 -48.09
CA SER A 182 52.75 -146.42 -48.61
C SER A 182 52.20 -147.84 -48.44
N ILE A 183 52.58 -148.78 -49.33
CA ILE A 183 52.17 -150.19 -49.29
C ILE A 183 53.38 -151.12 -49.19
N ASP A 184 53.28 -152.13 -48.33
CA ASP A 184 54.22 -153.23 -48.26
C ASP A 184 54.01 -154.23 -49.42
N ALA A 185 55.06 -154.50 -50.18
CA ALA A 185 54.99 -155.20 -51.46
C ALA A 185 54.76 -156.72 -51.35
N GLU A 186 54.98 -157.35 -50.19
CA GLU A 186 54.77 -158.80 -50.00
C GLU A 186 53.47 -159.11 -49.22
N THR A 187 53.08 -158.26 -48.26
CA THR A 187 51.90 -158.45 -47.40
C THR A 187 50.66 -157.68 -47.86
N GLY A 188 50.84 -156.62 -48.67
CA GLY A 188 49.77 -155.72 -49.11
C GLY A 188 49.27 -154.74 -48.04
N SER A 189 50.03 -154.53 -46.96
CA SER A 189 49.67 -153.61 -45.87
C SER A 189 49.91 -152.15 -46.27
N VAL A 190 48.87 -151.31 -46.19
CA VAL A 190 48.93 -149.85 -46.44
C VAL A 190 49.00 -149.10 -45.10
N VAL A 191 49.90 -148.12 -45.00
CA VAL A 191 50.08 -147.22 -43.84
C VAL A 191 50.18 -145.76 -44.28
N THR A 192 49.84 -144.82 -43.39
CA THR A 192 50.12 -143.38 -43.62
C THR A 192 51.63 -143.13 -43.61
N ALA A 193 52.08 -142.18 -44.42
CA ALA A 193 53.49 -141.76 -44.51
C ALA A 193 53.72 -140.34 -43.94
N ARG A 194 52.64 -139.57 -43.76
CA ARG A 194 52.57 -138.25 -43.10
C ARG A 194 51.23 -138.13 -42.37
N SER A 195 51.08 -137.11 -41.53
CA SER A 195 49.76 -136.71 -41.02
C SER A 195 48.87 -136.18 -42.14
N LEU A 196 47.56 -136.23 -41.91
CA LEU A 196 46.50 -135.76 -42.81
C LEU A 196 45.86 -134.49 -42.23
N ASP A 197 45.26 -133.69 -43.10
CA ASP A 197 44.69 -132.34 -42.86
C ASP A 197 43.55 -132.18 -43.89
N ARG A 198 42.31 -132.00 -43.43
CA ARG A 198 41.09 -132.07 -44.23
C ARG A 198 40.79 -130.73 -44.92
N GLU A 199 41.08 -129.61 -44.27
CA GLU A 199 40.90 -128.25 -44.77
C GLU A 199 41.80 -128.02 -45.99
N THR A 200 43.00 -128.62 -45.98
CA THR A 200 43.85 -128.78 -47.16
C THR A 200 43.32 -129.85 -48.11
N LYS A 201 42.91 -131.04 -47.62
CA LYS A 201 42.23 -132.06 -48.47
C LYS A 201 41.46 -133.18 -47.75
N ASP A 202 40.16 -133.29 -48.06
CA ASP A 202 39.26 -134.32 -47.51
C ASP A 202 39.43 -135.76 -48.03
N THR A 203 39.94 -135.97 -49.26
CA THR A 203 39.84 -137.28 -49.94
C THR A 203 41.06 -137.63 -50.80
N HIS A 204 41.55 -138.86 -50.63
CA HIS A 204 42.60 -139.46 -51.45
C HIS A 204 42.09 -140.74 -52.13
N VAL A 205 42.48 -140.96 -53.40
CA VAL A 205 42.13 -142.19 -54.14
C VAL A 205 43.36 -142.78 -54.79
N LEU A 206 43.60 -144.05 -54.47
CA LEU A 206 44.81 -144.81 -54.74
C LEU A 206 44.42 -146.05 -55.55
N LYS A 207 45.15 -146.36 -56.61
CA LYS A 207 45.01 -147.60 -57.39
C LYS A 207 46.08 -148.58 -56.90
N VAL A 208 45.66 -149.77 -56.50
CA VAL A 208 46.53 -150.83 -55.99
C VAL A 208 46.54 -151.98 -57.00
N THR A 209 47.74 -152.41 -57.39
CA THR A 209 47.97 -153.44 -58.38
C THR A 209 48.60 -154.67 -57.72
N ALA A 210 48.09 -155.86 -58.03
CA ALA A 210 48.76 -157.14 -57.73
C ALA A 210 49.16 -157.81 -59.05
N SER A 211 50.38 -158.32 -59.15
CA SER A 211 50.89 -158.95 -60.38
C SER A 211 51.56 -160.30 -60.12
N ASP A 212 51.35 -161.25 -61.03
CA ASP A 212 52.03 -162.54 -61.03
C ASP A 212 53.44 -162.48 -61.67
N HIS A 213 54.20 -163.57 -61.57
CA HIS A 213 55.57 -163.68 -62.10
C HIS A 213 55.69 -164.41 -63.46
N GLY A 214 54.59 -164.83 -64.09
CA GLY A 214 54.55 -165.71 -65.26
C GLY A 214 55.21 -165.18 -66.55
N SER A 215 55.66 -166.10 -67.42
CA SER A 215 56.32 -165.80 -68.70
C SER A 215 55.73 -166.66 -69.83
N PRO A 216 55.53 -166.17 -71.07
CA PRO A 216 55.95 -164.86 -71.60
C PRO A 216 54.94 -163.72 -71.38
N ARG A 217 53.88 -163.92 -70.58
CA ARG A 217 52.95 -162.84 -70.20
C ARG A 217 52.54 -162.99 -68.74
N ARG A 218 53.02 -162.07 -67.90
CA ARG A 218 52.46 -161.82 -66.57
C ARG A 218 51.03 -161.30 -66.69
N ARG A 219 50.17 -161.61 -65.74
CA ARG A 219 48.90 -160.92 -65.53
C ARG A 219 48.91 -160.14 -64.23
N SER A 220 48.00 -159.20 -64.16
CA SER A 220 47.77 -158.38 -62.97
C SER A 220 46.29 -158.10 -62.80
N ALA A 221 45.94 -157.84 -61.55
CA ALA A 221 44.65 -157.33 -61.13
C ALA A 221 44.85 -155.96 -60.49
N THR A 222 43.82 -155.11 -60.56
CA THR A 222 43.82 -153.80 -59.93
C THR A 222 42.56 -153.64 -59.09
N THR A 223 42.71 -152.99 -57.94
CA THR A 223 41.62 -152.56 -57.06
C THR A 223 41.86 -151.09 -56.68
N TYR A 224 40.84 -150.41 -56.18
CA TYR A 224 40.93 -149.01 -55.77
C TYR A 224 40.78 -148.88 -54.25
N LEU A 225 41.55 -148.00 -53.63
CA LEU A 225 41.44 -147.63 -52.22
C LEU A 225 41.11 -146.14 -52.14
N THR A 226 39.91 -145.81 -51.64
CA THR A 226 39.58 -144.45 -51.21
C THR A 226 39.90 -144.30 -49.73
N VAL A 227 40.71 -143.30 -49.37
CA VAL A 227 40.88 -142.85 -48.00
C VAL A 227 40.17 -141.52 -47.86
N THR A 228 39.21 -141.45 -46.94
CA THR A 228 38.56 -140.19 -46.54
C THR A 228 39.18 -139.71 -45.24
N VAL A 229 39.46 -138.42 -45.16
CA VAL A 229 39.92 -137.74 -43.95
C VAL A 229 38.69 -137.28 -43.19
N SER A 230 38.64 -137.52 -41.88
CA SER A 230 37.54 -137.11 -41.01
C SER A 230 37.93 -135.95 -40.09
N ASP A 231 37.03 -134.98 -40.06
CA ASP A 231 37.06 -133.63 -39.47
C ASP A 231 37.19 -133.60 -37.94
N THR A 232 37.92 -132.61 -37.44
CA THR A 232 38.15 -132.29 -36.03
C THR A 232 37.94 -130.78 -35.79
N ASN A 233 37.56 -130.37 -34.58
CA ASN A 233 37.20 -128.97 -34.28
C ASN A 233 38.44 -128.09 -34.07
N ASP A 234 39.04 -127.65 -35.16
CA ASP A 234 40.42 -127.17 -35.34
C ASP A 234 40.48 -125.64 -35.57
N HIS A 235 39.48 -125.05 -36.24
CA HIS A 235 39.31 -123.60 -36.41
C HIS A 235 38.48 -122.96 -35.27
N GLU A 236 38.16 -121.66 -35.38
CA GLU A 236 37.28 -120.94 -34.44
C GLU A 236 36.42 -119.89 -35.17
N PRO A 237 35.23 -119.52 -34.65
CA PRO A 237 34.36 -118.53 -35.30
C PRO A 237 34.97 -117.13 -35.36
N VAL A 238 34.88 -116.46 -36.50
CA VAL A 238 35.36 -115.08 -36.69
C VAL A 238 34.24 -114.17 -37.20
N PHE A 239 33.95 -113.07 -36.49
CA PHE A 239 32.96 -112.06 -36.90
C PHE A 239 33.45 -111.18 -38.06
N GLU A 240 32.52 -110.69 -38.90
CA GLU A 240 32.83 -109.74 -39.98
C GLU A 240 33.42 -108.41 -39.47
N GLN A 241 33.02 -107.97 -38.26
CA GLN A 241 33.53 -106.75 -37.60
C GLN A 241 33.67 -106.99 -36.08
N PRO A 242 34.64 -106.36 -35.39
CA PRO A 242 34.81 -106.49 -33.94
C PRO A 242 33.79 -105.67 -33.14
N GLU A 243 33.24 -104.62 -33.75
CA GLU A 243 32.32 -103.67 -33.14
C GLU A 243 31.27 -103.23 -34.18
N TYR A 244 30.01 -103.15 -33.75
CA TYR A 244 28.88 -102.68 -34.55
C TYR A 244 28.22 -101.47 -33.86
N ARG A 245 27.71 -100.51 -34.65
CA ARG A 245 27.04 -99.31 -34.13
C ARG A 245 25.80 -99.01 -34.95
N GLU A 246 24.66 -98.82 -34.29
CA GLU A 246 23.43 -98.37 -34.94
C GLU A 246 22.65 -97.37 -34.09
N SER A 247 21.84 -96.55 -34.77
CA SER A 247 20.91 -95.60 -34.18
C SER A 247 19.47 -96.05 -34.47
N ILE A 248 18.72 -96.37 -33.43
CA ILE A 248 17.28 -96.68 -33.52
C ILE A 248 16.48 -95.60 -32.84
N ARG A 249 15.20 -95.49 -33.16
CA ARG A 249 14.27 -94.66 -32.38
C ARG A 249 13.71 -95.44 -31.21
N GLU A 250 13.20 -94.72 -30.23
CA GLU A 250 12.26 -95.27 -29.26
C GLU A 250 10.87 -95.54 -29.88
N ASN A 251 9.96 -96.07 -29.07
CA ASN A 251 8.59 -96.42 -29.45
C ASN A 251 8.45 -97.41 -30.65
N LEU A 252 9.55 -98.06 -31.06
CA LEU A 252 9.53 -99.10 -32.10
C LEU A 252 8.73 -100.33 -31.66
N GLU A 253 8.03 -100.93 -32.62
CA GLU A 253 7.26 -102.16 -32.40
C GLU A 253 8.16 -103.33 -31.96
N VAL A 254 7.63 -104.19 -31.09
CA VAL A 254 8.32 -105.42 -30.65
C VAL A 254 8.45 -106.38 -31.83
N GLY A 255 9.68 -106.84 -32.09
CA GLY A 255 10.05 -107.65 -33.26
C GLY A 255 10.70 -106.85 -34.39
N TYR A 256 10.94 -105.55 -34.21
CA TYR A 256 11.68 -104.73 -35.18
C TYR A 256 13.11 -105.23 -35.36
N GLU A 257 13.56 -105.39 -36.60
CA GLU A 257 14.91 -105.86 -36.93
C GLU A 257 15.90 -104.69 -36.88
N VAL A 258 16.79 -104.69 -35.88
CA VAL A 258 17.75 -103.61 -35.63
C VAL A 258 18.92 -103.70 -36.60
N LEU A 259 19.59 -104.85 -36.62
CA LEU A 259 20.74 -105.13 -37.47
C LEU A 259 20.98 -106.65 -37.59
N THR A 260 21.85 -107.07 -38.51
CA THR A 260 22.28 -108.47 -38.66
C THR A 260 23.77 -108.60 -38.41
N ILE A 261 24.15 -109.48 -37.48
CA ILE A 261 25.54 -109.81 -37.14
C ILE A 261 25.92 -111.12 -37.81
N ARG A 262 27.18 -111.26 -38.23
CA ARG A 262 27.66 -112.44 -38.95
C ARG A 262 29.07 -112.84 -38.54
N ALA A 263 29.27 -114.14 -38.43
CA ALA A 263 30.55 -114.80 -38.29
C ALA A 263 30.71 -115.91 -39.34
N THR A 264 31.93 -116.40 -39.48
CA THR A 264 32.32 -117.54 -40.33
C THR A 264 33.30 -118.44 -39.62
N ASP A 265 33.25 -119.74 -39.94
CA ASP A 265 34.14 -120.79 -39.43
C ASP A 265 34.66 -121.65 -40.61
N GLY A 266 35.77 -122.37 -40.44
CA GLY A 266 36.50 -123.11 -41.48
C GLY A 266 36.23 -124.63 -41.53
N ASP A 267 35.81 -125.22 -40.40
CA ASP A 267 35.67 -126.67 -40.25
C ASP A 267 34.47 -127.24 -41.04
N ALA A 268 34.28 -128.57 -41.08
CA ALA A 268 33.15 -129.15 -41.79
C ALA A 268 31.81 -128.80 -41.12
N PRO A 269 30.66 -128.88 -41.82
CA PRO A 269 29.34 -128.49 -41.28
C PRO A 269 28.83 -129.27 -40.05
N ALA A 270 29.60 -130.20 -39.50
CA ALA A 270 29.34 -130.87 -38.23
C ALA A 270 29.97 -130.14 -37.02
N ASN A 271 31.05 -129.37 -37.27
CA ASN A 271 31.82 -128.59 -36.31
C ASN A 271 31.66 -127.08 -36.55
N ALA A 272 31.54 -126.61 -37.80
CA ALA A 272 31.30 -125.19 -38.16
C ALA A 272 29.82 -124.72 -38.08
N ASN A 273 28.97 -125.33 -37.25
CA ASN A 273 27.53 -125.03 -37.19
C ASN A 273 27.23 -123.91 -36.16
N MET A 274 27.63 -122.69 -36.52
CA MET A 274 27.51 -121.51 -35.67
C MET A 274 26.11 -121.29 -35.07
N LEU A 275 26.05 -121.09 -33.76
CA LEU A 275 24.93 -120.50 -33.05
C LEU A 275 25.32 -119.14 -32.45
N TYR A 276 24.44 -118.15 -32.62
CA TYR A 276 24.61 -116.82 -32.04
C TYR A 276 23.89 -116.69 -30.70
N ARG A 277 24.48 -115.94 -29.77
CA ARG A 277 23.89 -115.67 -28.45
C ARG A 277 24.29 -114.28 -27.93
N LEU A 278 23.39 -113.64 -27.18
CA LEU A 278 23.73 -112.48 -26.35
C LEU A 278 24.37 -112.94 -25.03
N LEU A 279 25.57 -112.43 -24.73
CA LEU A 279 26.23 -112.58 -23.45
C LEU A 279 25.88 -111.41 -22.54
N GLU A 280 25.10 -111.69 -21.50
CA GLU A 280 24.69 -110.70 -20.51
C GLU A 280 25.83 -110.50 -19.48
N PRO A 281 26.52 -109.35 -19.56
CA PRO A 281 26.66 -108.53 -18.36
C PRO A 281 26.51 -107.02 -18.63
N GLY A 282 25.26 -106.53 -18.59
CA GLY A 282 24.93 -105.10 -18.52
C GLY A 282 24.23 -104.51 -19.76
N ALA A 283 23.35 -103.55 -19.53
CA ALA A 283 22.72 -102.69 -20.56
C ALA A 283 22.06 -103.41 -21.76
N GLY A 284 21.24 -104.43 -21.51
CA GLY A 284 20.44 -105.12 -22.53
C GLY A 284 19.38 -106.12 -22.04
N ASP A 285 19.22 -106.29 -20.72
CA ASP A 285 18.47 -107.39 -20.08
C ASP A 285 17.00 -107.46 -20.56
N GLY A 286 16.70 -108.46 -21.39
CA GLY A 286 15.36 -108.71 -21.95
C GLY A 286 14.88 -107.76 -23.06
N VAL A 287 15.55 -106.62 -23.31
CA VAL A 287 15.08 -105.61 -24.28
C VAL A 287 15.36 -106.00 -25.73
N PHE A 288 16.49 -106.67 -25.99
CA PHE A 288 16.85 -107.20 -27.30
C PHE A 288 16.97 -108.73 -27.28
N GLU A 289 16.71 -109.35 -28.42
CA GLU A 289 17.01 -110.76 -28.67
C GLU A 289 17.81 -110.92 -29.96
N ILE A 290 18.57 -112.00 -30.08
CA ILE A 290 19.26 -112.37 -31.32
C ILE A 290 18.73 -113.73 -31.81
N ASP A 291 18.39 -113.81 -33.09
CA ASP A 291 18.04 -115.09 -33.72
C ASP A 291 19.29 -116.00 -33.73
N PRO A 292 19.28 -117.16 -33.05
CA PRO A 292 20.49 -117.96 -32.88
C PRO A 292 21.06 -118.57 -34.17
N ARG A 293 20.39 -118.45 -35.32
CA ARG A 293 20.83 -119.02 -36.59
C ARG A 293 21.07 -117.99 -37.69
N SER A 294 20.34 -116.87 -37.69
CA SER A 294 20.51 -115.80 -38.67
C SER A 294 21.31 -114.61 -38.17
N GLY A 295 21.59 -114.51 -36.86
CA GLY A 295 22.34 -113.40 -36.26
C GLY A 295 21.60 -112.05 -36.29
N VAL A 296 20.29 -112.06 -36.60
CA VAL A 296 19.44 -110.85 -36.61
C VAL A 296 19.12 -110.46 -35.18
N VAL A 297 19.50 -109.23 -34.79
CA VAL A 297 19.11 -108.63 -33.52
C VAL A 297 17.75 -107.95 -33.68
N ARG A 298 16.80 -108.27 -32.80
CA ARG A 298 15.44 -107.69 -32.79
C ARG A 298 15.10 -107.07 -31.44
N THR A 299 14.18 -106.11 -31.45
CA THR A 299 13.52 -105.64 -30.21
C THR A 299 12.63 -106.75 -29.64
N ARG A 300 12.76 -107.02 -28.35
CA ARG A 300 11.96 -107.98 -27.57
C ARG A 300 11.04 -107.30 -26.56
N ALA A 301 11.43 -106.10 -26.12
CA ALA A 301 10.60 -105.15 -25.40
C ALA A 301 10.51 -103.83 -26.20
N PRO A 302 9.56 -102.92 -25.91
CA PRO A 302 9.65 -101.55 -26.39
C PRO A 302 10.97 -100.91 -25.91
N VAL A 303 11.47 -99.95 -26.70
CA VAL A 303 12.64 -99.14 -26.38
C VAL A 303 12.15 -97.74 -26.01
N ASP A 304 12.68 -97.20 -24.91
CA ASP A 304 12.34 -95.93 -24.26
C ASP A 304 13.66 -95.25 -23.89
N ARG A 305 13.86 -94.00 -24.31
CA ARG A 305 15.11 -93.25 -24.15
C ARG A 305 15.17 -92.52 -22.81
N GLU A 306 14.04 -92.13 -22.22
CA GLU A 306 13.95 -91.51 -20.90
C GLU A 306 14.42 -92.46 -19.80
N ASP A 307 14.10 -93.74 -19.92
CA ASP A 307 14.61 -94.80 -19.05
C ASP A 307 16.04 -95.22 -19.43
N VAL A 308 16.34 -95.50 -20.71
CA VAL A 308 17.70 -95.93 -21.16
C VAL A 308 18.08 -95.41 -22.55
N SER A 309 18.95 -94.40 -22.62
CA SER A 309 19.37 -93.75 -23.87
C SER A 309 20.41 -94.50 -24.71
N GLU A 310 21.13 -95.47 -24.15
CA GLU A 310 22.11 -96.29 -24.88
C GLU A 310 22.22 -97.71 -24.33
N TYR A 311 22.37 -98.68 -25.23
CA TYR A 311 22.50 -100.10 -24.92
C TYR A 311 23.84 -100.63 -25.46
N HIS A 312 24.45 -101.56 -24.75
CA HIS A 312 25.77 -102.12 -25.07
C HIS A 312 25.69 -103.64 -24.98
N LEU A 313 25.50 -104.29 -26.13
CA LEU A 313 25.30 -105.74 -26.20
C LEU A 313 26.63 -106.43 -26.54
N VAL A 314 26.92 -107.56 -25.88
CA VAL A 314 28.01 -108.46 -26.26
C VAL A 314 27.40 -109.68 -26.93
N VAL A 315 27.86 -110.01 -28.14
CA VAL A 315 27.32 -111.12 -28.94
C VAL A 315 28.40 -112.17 -29.16
N GLU A 316 28.08 -113.39 -28.75
CA GLU A 316 28.87 -114.61 -28.93
C GLU A 316 28.43 -115.34 -30.20
N ALA A 317 29.40 -115.92 -30.90
CA ALA A 317 29.18 -116.95 -31.91
C ALA A 317 29.94 -118.21 -31.49
N ASN A 318 29.23 -119.34 -31.39
CA ASN A 318 29.75 -120.62 -30.94
C ASN A 318 29.59 -121.69 -32.03
N ASP A 319 30.65 -122.43 -32.34
CA ASP A 319 30.74 -123.38 -33.46
C ASP A 319 29.83 -124.63 -33.33
N GLN A 320 29.49 -125.05 -32.10
CA GLN A 320 28.85 -126.33 -31.75
C GLN A 320 29.72 -127.59 -31.98
N GLY A 321 31.04 -127.41 -32.09
CA GLY A 321 32.04 -128.46 -32.24
C GLY A 321 32.07 -129.51 -31.12
N LYS A 322 32.62 -130.69 -31.41
CA LYS A 322 32.52 -131.86 -30.50
C LYS A 322 33.80 -132.59 -30.12
N ASP A 323 34.81 -132.63 -30.99
CA ASP A 323 36.14 -133.10 -30.59
C ASP A 323 37.24 -132.37 -31.41
N PRO A 324 38.03 -131.46 -30.82
CA PRO A 324 37.87 -130.85 -29.49
C PRO A 324 36.51 -130.20 -29.22
N GLY A 325 36.26 -129.82 -27.96
CA GLY A 325 35.03 -129.14 -27.56
C GLY A 325 34.80 -127.79 -28.26
N PRO A 326 33.58 -127.23 -28.15
CA PRO A 326 33.16 -126.09 -28.95
C PRO A 326 33.89 -124.80 -28.54
N ARG A 327 34.26 -123.99 -29.54
CA ARG A 327 34.93 -122.70 -29.40
C ARG A 327 33.97 -121.55 -29.64
N SER A 328 34.40 -120.33 -29.31
CA SER A 328 33.58 -119.13 -29.45
C SER A 328 34.40 -117.85 -29.55
N ALA A 329 33.87 -116.89 -30.31
CA ALA A 329 34.34 -115.52 -30.32
C ALA A 329 33.23 -114.55 -29.89
N THR A 330 33.58 -113.29 -29.62
CA THR A 330 32.66 -112.25 -29.17
C THR A 330 32.86 -110.93 -29.91
N ALA A 331 31.77 -110.26 -30.31
CA ALA A 331 31.75 -108.89 -30.84
C ALA A 331 30.88 -107.98 -29.96
N MET A 332 31.11 -106.66 -30.01
CA MET A 332 30.36 -105.67 -29.23
C MET A 332 29.43 -104.83 -30.13
N VAL A 333 28.26 -104.47 -29.61
CA VAL A 333 27.23 -103.72 -30.33
C VAL A 333 26.79 -102.53 -29.50
N HIS A 334 26.94 -101.31 -30.02
CA HIS A 334 26.39 -100.10 -29.40
C HIS A 334 25.12 -99.68 -30.14
N ILE A 335 24.01 -99.62 -29.40
CA ILE A 335 22.73 -99.13 -29.91
C ILE A 335 22.43 -97.81 -29.18
N THR A 336 22.43 -96.70 -29.92
CA THR A 336 22.01 -95.40 -29.37
C THR A 336 20.55 -95.13 -29.72
N VAL A 337 19.77 -94.64 -28.75
CA VAL A 337 18.36 -94.34 -28.97
C VAL A 337 18.18 -92.87 -29.37
N GLU A 338 17.55 -92.64 -30.53
CA GLU A 338 17.09 -91.32 -30.99
C GLU A 338 15.83 -90.90 -30.25
N ASP A 339 15.76 -89.60 -29.93
CA ASP A 339 14.71 -88.92 -29.18
C ASP A 339 13.50 -88.57 -30.08
N GLU A 340 12.30 -89.07 -29.73
CA GLU A 340 11.01 -88.58 -30.27
C GLU A 340 10.27 -87.75 -29.21
N ASN A 341 9.43 -86.80 -29.65
CA ASN A 341 8.80 -85.84 -28.72
C ASN A 341 7.49 -86.41 -28.13
N ASP A 342 7.59 -87.35 -27.18
CA ASP A 342 6.42 -88.02 -26.59
C ASP A 342 6.09 -87.63 -25.13
N ASN A 343 7.03 -87.05 -24.39
CA ASN A 343 6.72 -86.35 -23.14
C ASN A 343 6.22 -84.92 -23.44
N TYR A 344 5.86 -84.20 -22.38
CA TYR A 344 5.35 -82.83 -22.49
C TYR A 344 5.70 -82.03 -21.23
N PRO A 345 5.81 -80.68 -21.30
CA PRO A 345 6.42 -79.94 -20.21
C PRO A 345 5.60 -80.01 -18.92
N GLN A 346 6.15 -80.54 -17.84
CA GLN A 346 5.45 -80.67 -16.57
C GLN A 346 5.84 -79.54 -15.62
N PHE A 347 4.87 -78.69 -15.23
CA PHE A 347 5.08 -77.65 -14.21
C PHE A 347 5.46 -78.28 -12.86
N SER A 348 6.44 -77.69 -12.16
CA SER A 348 6.84 -78.17 -10.82
C SER A 348 5.72 -78.02 -9.79
N GLU A 349 4.98 -76.91 -9.84
CA GLU A 349 3.82 -76.66 -8.98
C GLU A 349 2.48 -76.61 -9.74
N LYS A 350 1.42 -77.09 -9.08
CA LYS A 350 0.05 -77.10 -9.61
C LYS A 350 -0.65 -75.73 -9.51
N ARG A 351 -0.25 -74.91 -8.55
CA ARG A 351 -0.66 -73.51 -8.41
C ARG A 351 0.46 -72.75 -7.72
N TYR A 352 0.96 -71.71 -8.37
CA TYR A 352 1.86 -70.75 -7.75
C TYR A 352 1.02 -69.63 -7.11
N LEU A 353 1.48 -69.12 -5.97
CA LEU A 353 0.86 -68.00 -5.27
C LEU A 353 1.95 -66.98 -4.95
N VAL A 354 1.70 -65.72 -5.28
CA VAL A 354 2.55 -64.59 -4.92
C VAL A 354 1.68 -63.44 -4.41
N GLN A 355 2.19 -62.73 -3.41
CA GLN A 355 1.64 -61.48 -2.90
C GLN A 355 2.55 -60.34 -3.35
N VAL A 356 1.97 -59.31 -3.95
CA VAL A 356 2.68 -58.17 -4.54
C VAL A 356 1.97 -56.88 -4.10
N PRO A 357 2.63 -55.95 -3.40
CA PRO A 357 2.01 -54.67 -3.05
C PRO A 357 1.76 -53.86 -4.32
N GLU A 358 0.75 -53.00 -4.34
CA GLU A 358 0.38 -52.32 -5.58
C GLU A 358 1.36 -51.23 -6.04
N ASP A 359 2.10 -50.66 -5.07
CA ASP A 359 3.23 -49.74 -5.30
C ASP A 359 4.46 -50.41 -5.94
N ALA A 360 4.42 -51.74 -6.16
CA ALA A 360 5.53 -52.51 -6.70
C ALA A 360 6.03 -51.90 -8.03
N PRO A 361 7.34 -51.60 -8.13
CA PRO A 361 7.87 -50.84 -9.26
C PRO A 361 7.76 -51.62 -10.57
N VAL A 362 7.31 -50.95 -11.62
CA VAL A 362 7.21 -51.52 -12.97
C VAL A 362 8.60 -51.95 -13.46
N ASN A 363 8.65 -53.10 -14.13
CA ASN A 363 9.82 -53.90 -14.50
C ASN A 363 10.47 -54.68 -13.32
N SER A 364 9.75 -54.88 -12.21
CA SER A 364 10.12 -55.86 -11.20
C SER A 364 9.69 -57.28 -11.60
N GLN A 365 10.54 -58.26 -11.35
CA GLN A 365 10.19 -59.68 -11.44
C GLN A 365 9.42 -60.07 -10.17
N ILE A 366 8.16 -60.48 -10.32
CA ILE A 366 7.30 -60.85 -9.19
C ILE A 366 7.40 -62.35 -8.83
N LEU A 367 7.65 -63.20 -9.83
CA LEU A 367 7.64 -64.65 -9.68
C LEU A 367 8.50 -65.31 -10.78
N GLN A 368 8.85 -66.58 -10.59
CA GLN A 368 9.32 -67.44 -11.67
C GLN A 368 8.54 -68.76 -11.63
N VAL A 369 7.92 -69.14 -12.74
CA VAL A 369 7.34 -70.47 -12.91
C VAL A 369 8.34 -71.40 -13.59
N GLN A 370 8.28 -72.69 -13.26
CA GLN A 370 9.17 -73.69 -13.83
C GLN A 370 8.36 -74.89 -14.34
N ALA A 371 8.72 -75.38 -15.51
CA ALA A 371 8.34 -76.67 -16.03
C ALA A 371 9.57 -77.39 -16.58
N THR A 372 9.55 -78.71 -16.51
CA THR A 372 10.60 -79.59 -17.00
C THR A 372 10.02 -80.59 -17.97
N ASP A 373 10.70 -80.81 -19.08
CA ASP A 373 10.45 -81.96 -19.95
C ASP A 373 11.48 -83.07 -19.72
N ARG A 374 11.22 -84.25 -20.27
CA ARG A 374 12.10 -85.44 -20.16
C ARG A 374 12.83 -85.78 -21.46
N ASP A 375 12.25 -85.39 -22.59
CA ASP A 375 12.83 -85.45 -23.93
C ASP A 375 14.17 -84.68 -24.01
N ARG A 376 14.83 -84.68 -25.18
CA ARG A 376 16.19 -84.16 -25.38
C ARG A 376 16.26 -82.99 -26.37
N GLY A 377 17.23 -82.10 -26.16
CA GLY A 377 17.56 -81.04 -27.12
C GLY A 377 16.43 -80.03 -27.33
N SER A 378 15.84 -80.00 -28.53
CA SER A 378 14.72 -79.10 -28.84
C SER A 378 13.39 -79.58 -28.28
N ASN A 379 13.20 -80.89 -28.15
CA ASN A 379 12.02 -81.48 -27.52
C ASN A 379 12.03 -81.16 -26.01
N ALA A 380 13.21 -81.18 -25.39
CA ALA A 380 13.41 -80.68 -24.02
C ALA A 380 13.14 -79.18 -23.79
N GLN A 381 13.09 -78.36 -24.85
CA GLN A 381 13.23 -76.90 -24.71
C GLN A 381 11.89 -76.21 -24.43
N VAL A 382 11.60 -76.06 -23.13
CA VAL A 382 10.37 -75.43 -22.66
C VAL A 382 10.30 -73.93 -22.99
N HIS A 383 9.22 -73.54 -23.65
CA HIS A 383 8.78 -72.19 -23.92
C HIS A 383 7.52 -71.82 -23.11
N TYR A 384 7.56 -70.71 -22.37
CA TYR A 384 6.45 -70.19 -21.57
C TYR A 384 5.66 -69.10 -22.29
N SER A 385 4.35 -69.04 -22.01
CA SER A 385 3.43 -67.98 -22.48
C SER A 385 2.19 -67.85 -21.57
N ILE A 386 1.64 -66.64 -21.41
CA ILE A 386 0.36 -66.43 -20.70
C ILE A 386 -0.80 -66.66 -21.68
N VAL A 387 -1.77 -67.49 -21.29
CA VAL A 387 -2.96 -67.83 -22.09
C VAL A 387 -4.14 -66.90 -21.78
N SER A 388 -4.38 -66.64 -20.49
CA SER A 388 -5.51 -65.84 -20.01
C SER A 388 -5.26 -65.31 -18.59
N GLY A 389 -6.07 -64.34 -18.15
CA GLY A 389 -6.01 -63.74 -16.81
C GLY A 389 -5.28 -62.39 -16.73
N ASN A 390 -4.50 -62.05 -17.75
CA ASN A 390 -3.73 -60.80 -17.84
C ASN A 390 -4.60 -59.63 -18.33
N LEU A 391 -5.63 -59.25 -17.58
CA LEU A 391 -6.82 -58.54 -18.09
C LEU A 391 -6.57 -57.12 -18.65
N LYS A 392 -5.66 -56.32 -18.08
CA LYS A 392 -5.22 -55.02 -18.66
C LYS A 392 -3.77 -55.09 -19.20
N GLY A 393 -3.17 -56.28 -19.30
CA GLY A 393 -1.76 -56.44 -19.72
C GLY A 393 -0.73 -56.10 -18.64
N GLN A 394 -1.05 -56.28 -17.36
CA GLN A 394 -0.16 -56.01 -16.22
C GLN A 394 1.13 -56.84 -16.22
N PHE A 395 1.10 -58.08 -16.71
CA PHE A 395 2.21 -59.01 -16.58
C PHE A 395 2.83 -59.42 -17.92
N TYR A 396 4.14 -59.61 -17.93
CA TYR A 396 4.90 -60.21 -19.02
C TYR A 396 5.53 -61.51 -18.54
N ILE A 397 5.72 -62.50 -19.43
CA ILE A 397 6.45 -63.73 -19.12
C ILE A 397 7.61 -63.92 -20.08
N HIS A 398 8.81 -64.14 -19.53
CA HIS A 398 10.00 -64.44 -20.32
C HIS A 398 9.95 -65.87 -20.86
N SER A 399 9.93 -66.00 -22.19
CA SER A 399 9.61 -67.27 -22.85
C SER A 399 10.56 -68.42 -22.51
N PHE A 400 11.84 -68.17 -22.17
CA PHE A 400 12.79 -69.24 -21.82
C PHE A 400 12.98 -69.46 -20.31
N SER A 401 12.84 -68.43 -19.48
CA SER A 401 13.12 -68.53 -18.04
C SER A 401 11.88 -68.76 -17.18
N GLY A 402 10.68 -68.48 -17.69
CA GLY A 402 9.45 -68.51 -16.91
C GLY A 402 9.34 -67.39 -15.87
N ALA A 403 10.25 -66.42 -15.88
CA ALA A 403 10.17 -65.22 -15.05
C ALA A 403 8.94 -64.38 -15.46
N ILE A 404 8.14 -63.96 -14.47
CA ILE A 404 6.97 -63.12 -14.66
C ILE A 404 7.29 -61.74 -14.10
N ASP A 405 7.24 -60.74 -14.96
CA ASP A 405 7.55 -59.34 -14.66
C ASP A 405 6.27 -58.49 -14.66
N LEU A 406 6.20 -57.51 -13.76
CA LEU A 406 5.15 -56.50 -13.74
C LEU A 406 5.49 -55.39 -14.75
N ILE A 407 4.70 -55.21 -15.81
CA ILE A 407 4.95 -54.25 -16.91
C ILE A 407 3.97 -53.08 -16.98
N ASN A 408 2.89 -53.10 -16.19
CA ASN A 408 2.04 -51.95 -15.90
C ASN A 408 1.74 -51.96 -14.39
N PRO A 409 1.47 -50.81 -13.74
CA PRO A 409 1.19 -50.77 -12.31
C PRO A 409 -0.03 -51.62 -11.91
N LEU A 410 -0.04 -52.01 -10.64
CA LEU A 410 -1.19 -52.61 -9.98
C LEU A 410 -2.10 -51.50 -9.40
N ASP A 411 -3.25 -51.93 -8.88
CA ASP A 411 -4.43 -51.10 -8.59
C ASP A 411 -5.41 -52.07 -7.89
N TYR A 412 -5.37 -52.09 -6.56
CA TYR A 412 -6.08 -53.02 -5.69
C TYR A 412 -7.58 -52.72 -5.69
N GLU A 413 -7.97 -51.45 -5.75
CA GLU A 413 -9.35 -50.96 -5.81
C GLU A 413 -10.08 -51.51 -7.03
N THR A 414 -9.38 -51.63 -8.16
CA THR A 414 -9.96 -52.23 -9.36
C THR A 414 -9.75 -53.75 -9.44
N ILE A 415 -8.59 -54.32 -9.09
CA ILE A 415 -8.32 -55.78 -9.23
C ILE A 415 -7.42 -56.34 -8.10
N ARG A 416 -8.05 -56.93 -7.08
CA ARG A 416 -7.40 -57.54 -5.90
C ARG A 416 -6.70 -58.89 -6.13
N GLU A 417 -7.10 -59.67 -7.13
CA GLU A 417 -6.42 -60.93 -7.50
C GLU A 417 -6.44 -61.16 -9.02
N TYR A 418 -5.28 -61.55 -9.59
CA TYR A 418 -5.16 -62.02 -10.97
C TYR A 418 -4.86 -63.52 -10.98
N THR A 419 -5.72 -64.31 -11.63
CA THR A 419 -5.46 -65.73 -11.90
C THR A 419 -4.92 -65.89 -13.33
N LEU A 420 -3.59 -65.89 -13.48
CA LEU A 420 -2.92 -66.08 -14.76
C LEU A 420 -2.87 -67.58 -15.09
N ARG A 421 -3.31 -67.96 -16.28
CA ARG A 421 -3.14 -69.32 -16.80
C ARG A 421 -1.93 -69.35 -17.73
N ILE A 422 -0.94 -70.16 -17.38
CA ILE A 422 0.33 -70.28 -18.11
C ILE A 422 0.31 -71.53 -18.99
N LYS A 423 0.81 -71.39 -20.21
CA LYS A 423 1.14 -72.49 -21.11
C LYS A 423 2.64 -72.66 -21.15
N ALA A 424 3.09 -73.88 -20.87
CA ALA A 424 4.38 -74.39 -21.30
C ALA A 424 4.17 -75.19 -22.61
N GLN A 425 5.13 -75.11 -23.52
CA GLN A 425 5.22 -75.91 -24.74
C GLN A 425 6.68 -76.30 -24.97
N ASP A 426 6.94 -77.42 -25.61
CA ASP A 426 8.28 -77.78 -26.08
C ASP A 426 8.68 -77.03 -27.37
N GLY A 427 9.84 -77.39 -27.94
CA GLY A 427 10.28 -77.02 -29.29
C GLY A 427 9.97 -78.08 -30.37
N GLY A 428 9.12 -79.06 -30.05
CA GLY A 428 8.82 -80.25 -30.83
C GLY A 428 8.09 -80.05 -32.15
N ARG A 429 7.95 -81.13 -32.92
CA ARG A 429 7.27 -81.14 -34.23
C ARG A 429 6.49 -82.44 -34.47
N PRO A 430 5.18 -82.51 -34.13
CA PRO A 430 4.37 -81.44 -33.54
C PRO A 430 4.78 -81.11 -32.09
N PRO A 431 4.62 -79.86 -31.64
CA PRO A 431 4.94 -79.51 -30.26
C PRO A 431 3.81 -79.90 -29.30
N LEU A 432 4.16 -80.53 -28.19
CA LEU A 432 3.24 -80.86 -27.10
C LEU A 432 3.17 -79.70 -26.10
N ILE A 433 2.04 -79.63 -25.39
CA ILE A 433 1.65 -78.43 -24.64
C ILE A 433 1.02 -78.78 -23.29
N ASN A 434 1.42 -78.05 -22.26
CA ASN A 434 0.79 -78.10 -20.95
C ASN A 434 0.20 -76.74 -20.59
N SER A 435 -1.11 -76.68 -20.35
CA SER A 435 -1.84 -75.47 -19.95
C SER A 435 -2.45 -75.56 -18.55
N SER A 436 -1.90 -76.43 -17.69
CA SER A 436 -2.37 -76.61 -16.31
C SER A 436 -1.77 -75.62 -15.30
N GLY A 437 -0.67 -74.94 -15.65
CA GLY A 437 -0.01 -73.97 -14.77
C GLY A 437 -0.93 -72.80 -14.46
N MET A 438 -1.20 -72.56 -13.17
CA MET A 438 -1.96 -71.40 -12.69
C MET A 438 -1.13 -70.60 -11.70
N VAL A 439 -1.14 -69.28 -11.86
CA VAL A 439 -0.50 -68.32 -10.96
C VAL A 439 -1.59 -67.43 -10.39
N SER A 440 -1.72 -67.39 -9.06
CA SER A 440 -2.44 -66.34 -8.36
C SER A 440 -1.45 -65.23 -7.99
N VAL A 441 -1.66 -64.05 -8.56
CA VAL A 441 -1.07 -62.80 -8.06
C VAL A 441 -2.13 -62.15 -7.18
N GLN A 442 -1.95 -62.22 -5.87
CA GLN A 442 -2.72 -61.43 -4.91
C GLN A 442 -2.09 -60.05 -4.81
N VAL A 443 -2.86 -59.01 -5.08
CA VAL A 443 -2.43 -57.64 -4.84
C VAL A 443 -2.55 -57.37 -3.34
N VAL A 444 -1.56 -56.70 -2.75
CA VAL A 444 -1.59 -56.25 -1.37
C VAL A 444 -1.83 -54.75 -1.35
N ASP A 445 -2.90 -54.39 -0.65
CA ASP A 445 -3.37 -53.05 -0.32
C ASP A 445 -2.25 -52.18 0.29
N VAL A 446 -2.06 -50.97 -0.23
CA VAL A 446 -1.16 -49.93 0.28
C VAL A 446 -1.97 -48.67 0.57
N ASN A 447 -1.63 -47.90 1.62
CA ASN A 447 -2.36 -46.67 1.97
C ASN A 447 -2.08 -45.56 0.93
N ASP A 448 -2.89 -45.52 -0.11
CA ASP A 448 -2.72 -44.78 -1.37
C ASP A 448 -3.86 -43.77 -1.59
N ASN A 449 -5.07 -44.11 -1.13
CA ASN A 449 -6.19 -43.16 -1.09
C ASN A 449 -6.23 -42.41 0.25
N ALA A 450 -7.12 -41.42 0.31
CA ALA A 450 -7.34 -40.62 1.51
C ALA A 450 -8.85 -40.53 1.78
N PRO A 451 -9.27 -40.41 3.06
CA PRO A 451 -10.69 -40.43 3.42
C PRO A 451 -11.50 -39.36 2.68
N ILE A 452 -12.66 -39.69 2.10
CA ILE A 452 -13.51 -38.73 1.38
C ILE A 452 -14.87 -38.59 2.06
N PHE A 453 -15.21 -37.37 2.49
CA PHE A 453 -16.55 -37.05 3.00
C PHE A 453 -17.61 -37.10 1.89
N VAL A 454 -18.73 -37.78 2.16
CA VAL A 454 -19.78 -38.06 1.15
C VAL A 454 -20.53 -36.79 0.69
N SER A 455 -20.52 -35.73 1.49
CA SER A 455 -21.13 -34.44 1.17
C SER A 455 -20.45 -33.30 1.94
N THR A 456 -20.06 -32.22 1.27
CA THR A 456 -19.45 -31.04 1.92
C THR A 456 -19.97 -29.73 1.30
N PRO A 457 -20.13 -28.64 2.09
CA PRO A 457 -20.09 -28.60 3.55
C PRO A 457 -21.33 -29.25 4.18
N PHE A 458 -21.19 -29.74 5.42
CA PHE A 458 -22.32 -30.20 6.22
C PHE A 458 -23.02 -29.02 6.91
N GLN A 459 -24.36 -29.03 6.92
CA GLN A 459 -25.19 -28.04 7.61
C GLN A 459 -26.28 -28.75 8.40
N ALA A 460 -26.52 -28.31 9.64
CA ALA A 460 -27.55 -28.84 10.52
C ALA A 460 -28.23 -27.74 11.34
N THR A 461 -29.41 -28.06 11.88
CA THR A 461 -30.15 -27.19 12.80
C THR A 461 -30.49 -27.97 14.07
N VAL A 462 -30.46 -27.30 15.22
CA VAL A 462 -30.73 -27.91 16.54
C VAL A 462 -31.45 -26.90 17.43
N LEU A 463 -32.47 -27.31 18.17
CA LEU A 463 -33.09 -26.43 19.19
C LEU A 463 -32.12 -26.27 20.37
N GLU A 464 -32.11 -25.10 21.02
CA GLU A 464 -31.19 -24.89 22.15
C GLU A 464 -31.48 -25.77 23.36
N ASN A 465 -32.77 -26.01 23.67
CA ASN A 465 -33.22 -26.76 24.83
C ASN A 465 -33.08 -28.30 24.72
N VAL A 466 -32.28 -28.82 23.78
CA VAL A 466 -32.08 -30.27 23.62
C VAL A 466 -31.24 -30.86 24.77
N PRO A 467 -31.54 -32.07 25.25
CA PRO A 467 -30.78 -32.70 26.32
C PRO A 467 -29.36 -33.07 25.87
N LEU A 468 -28.42 -33.08 26.81
CA LEU A 468 -27.05 -33.56 26.60
C LEU A 468 -27.05 -34.98 26.02
N GLY A 469 -26.20 -35.22 25.02
CA GLY A 469 -26.17 -36.45 24.23
C GLY A 469 -27.10 -36.47 23.02
N TYR A 470 -27.92 -35.42 22.79
CA TYR A 470 -28.76 -35.32 21.60
C TYR A 470 -27.91 -35.35 20.31
N SER A 471 -28.27 -36.22 19.36
CA SER A 471 -27.56 -36.40 18.09
C SER A 471 -28.01 -35.38 17.06
N VAL A 472 -27.11 -34.49 16.64
CA VAL A 472 -27.42 -33.37 15.75
C VAL A 472 -27.18 -33.72 14.28
N LEU A 473 -26.05 -34.37 14.00
CA LEU A 473 -25.57 -34.63 12.65
C LEU A 473 -24.78 -35.95 12.63
N HIS A 474 -25.04 -36.77 11.62
CA HIS A 474 -24.16 -37.89 11.29
C HIS A 474 -23.21 -37.47 10.18
N ILE A 475 -21.91 -37.55 10.45
CA ILE A 475 -20.86 -37.30 9.46
C ILE A 475 -20.30 -38.64 9.00
N GLN A 476 -20.25 -38.82 7.68
CA GLN A 476 -19.66 -40.01 7.07
C GLN A 476 -18.62 -39.61 6.03
N ALA A 477 -17.43 -40.18 6.19
CA ALA A 477 -16.46 -40.34 5.12
C ALA A 477 -16.40 -41.82 4.70
N VAL A 478 -15.86 -42.06 3.51
CA VAL A 478 -15.55 -43.37 2.96
C VAL A 478 -14.09 -43.39 2.54
N ASP A 479 -13.45 -44.53 2.66
CA ASP A 479 -12.14 -44.79 2.06
C ASP A 479 -12.25 -45.89 0.99
N ALA A 480 -11.24 -45.97 0.12
CA ALA A 480 -11.22 -46.93 -0.99
C ALA A 480 -10.49 -48.24 -0.65
N ASP A 481 -9.44 -48.12 0.16
CA ASP A 481 -8.47 -49.15 0.57
C ASP A 481 -9.11 -50.26 1.45
N ALA A 482 -8.31 -51.03 2.21
CA ALA A 482 -8.81 -52.13 3.04
C ALA A 482 -8.15 -52.30 4.40
N GLY A 483 -8.84 -53.00 5.29
CA GLY A 483 -8.33 -53.30 6.64
C GLY A 483 -8.16 -52.03 7.46
N GLU A 484 -6.94 -51.77 7.95
CA GLU A 484 -6.60 -50.58 8.74
C GLU A 484 -6.45 -49.33 7.86
N ASN A 485 -6.10 -49.48 6.57
CA ASN A 485 -5.98 -48.38 5.62
C ASN A 485 -7.34 -47.70 5.36
N ALA A 486 -8.44 -48.48 5.31
CA ALA A 486 -9.79 -47.92 5.26
C ALA A 486 -10.44 -47.72 6.66
N ARG A 487 -9.69 -47.86 7.76
CA ARG A 487 -10.25 -47.80 9.12
C ARG A 487 -10.28 -46.37 9.64
N LEU A 488 -11.39 -45.70 9.35
CA LEU A 488 -11.58 -44.30 9.69
C LEU A 488 -11.74 -44.01 11.19
N GLU A 489 -11.15 -42.89 11.61
CA GLU A 489 -11.41 -42.23 12.89
C GLU A 489 -11.74 -40.75 12.69
N TYR A 490 -12.76 -40.26 13.39
CA TYR A 490 -13.27 -38.90 13.28
C TYR A 490 -12.88 -38.01 14.47
N LYS A 491 -12.58 -36.74 14.20
CA LYS A 491 -12.20 -35.75 15.21
C LYS A 491 -12.77 -34.37 14.84
N LEU A 492 -13.06 -33.52 15.83
CA LEU A 492 -13.36 -32.11 15.59
C LEU A 492 -12.07 -31.28 15.55
N ILE A 493 -12.03 -30.27 14.69
CA ILE A 493 -10.90 -29.36 14.50
C ILE A 493 -11.36 -27.90 14.33
N GLU A 494 -10.50 -26.97 14.71
CA GLU A 494 -10.69 -25.53 14.47
C GLU A 494 -10.23 -25.17 13.05
N MET A 495 -11.04 -24.42 12.30
CA MET A 495 -10.74 -24.06 10.90
C MET A 495 -10.17 -22.65 10.71
N ALA A 496 -10.28 -21.78 11.71
CA ALA A 496 -9.60 -20.50 11.82
C ALA A 496 -9.78 -19.97 13.26
N PRO A 497 -8.85 -19.14 13.79
CA PRO A 497 -9.04 -18.50 15.08
C PRO A 497 -10.31 -17.63 15.09
N SER A 498 -11.32 -18.02 15.86
CA SER A 498 -12.58 -17.27 15.92
C SER A 498 -12.36 -15.92 16.62
N THR A 499 -12.55 -14.81 15.89
CA THR A 499 -12.39 -13.45 16.43
C THR A 499 -13.59 -13.04 17.28
N GLY A 500 -13.78 -13.71 18.43
CA GLY A 500 -14.78 -13.34 19.44
C GLY A 500 -15.29 -14.49 20.29
N GLY A 501 -14.66 -14.70 21.45
CA GLY A 501 -15.24 -15.33 22.66
C GLY A 501 -15.67 -16.80 22.62
N THR A 502 -15.85 -17.40 21.45
CA THR A 502 -16.29 -18.79 21.29
C THR A 502 -15.17 -19.77 21.65
N PRO A 503 -15.43 -20.82 22.47
CA PRO A 503 -14.43 -21.84 22.79
C PRO A 503 -14.03 -22.62 21.53
N ALA A 504 -12.75 -22.98 21.42
CA ALA A 504 -12.22 -23.64 20.23
C ALA A 504 -12.69 -25.11 20.14
N ALA A 505 -12.80 -25.63 18.91
CA ALA A 505 -13.22 -27.00 18.65
C ALA A 505 -12.14 -28.00 19.13
N GLY A 506 -12.25 -28.43 20.39
CA GLY A 506 -11.29 -29.27 21.10
C GLY A 506 -11.09 -28.89 22.58
N ASP A 507 -11.50 -27.68 22.98
CA ASP A 507 -11.51 -27.26 24.38
C ASP A 507 -12.62 -27.95 25.19
N SER A 508 -12.40 -28.11 26.50
CA SER A 508 -13.36 -28.70 27.45
C SER A 508 -14.62 -27.85 27.72
N GLY A 509 -14.86 -26.81 26.92
CA GLY A 509 -16.05 -25.95 26.95
C GLY A 509 -16.77 -25.86 25.59
N PHE A 510 -16.32 -26.59 24.56
CA PHE A 510 -17.00 -26.62 23.26
C PHE A 510 -18.27 -27.50 23.34
N PRO A 511 -19.45 -27.00 22.94
CA PRO A 511 -20.73 -27.67 23.24
C PRO A 511 -21.08 -28.85 22.34
N PHE A 512 -20.21 -29.24 21.41
CA PHE A 512 -20.40 -30.42 20.56
C PHE A 512 -19.23 -31.40 20.68
N GLN A 513 -19.52 -32.69 20.70
CA GLN A 513 -18.52 -33.76 20.67
C GLN A 513 -18.82 -34.73 19.51
N ILE A 514 -17.79 -35.27 18.88
CA ILE A 514 -17.92 -36.32 17.85
C ILE A 514 -17.54 -37.68 18.42
N ASN A 515 -18.33 -38.71 18.12
CA ASN A 515 -17.96 -40.08 18.39
C ASN A 515 -16.93 -40.54 17.34
N ASN A 516 -15.69 -40.77 17.77
CA ASN A 516 -14.55 -41.02 16.89
C ASN A 516 -14.68 -42.25 15.98
N SER A 517 -15.52 -43.23 16.35
CA SER A 517 -15.71 -44.48 15.58
C SER A 517 -16.99 -44.53 14.73
N THR A 518 -17.90 -43.57 14.90
CA THR A 518 -19.20 -43.58 14.20
C THR A 518 -19.54 -42.26 13.49
N GLY A 519 -18.80 -41.18 13.73
CA GLY A 519 -19.00 -39.89 13.07
C GLY A 519 -20.24 -39.10 13.53
N TRP A 520 -20.95 -39.57 14.56
CA TRP A 520 -22.06 -38.83 15.15
C TRP A 520 -21.57 -37.64 15.97
N ILE A 521 -22.05 -36.45 15.62
CA ILE A 521 -21.92 -35.23 16.43
C ILE A 521 -23.11 -35.16 17.40
N THR A 522 -22.80 -35.03 18.69
CA THR A 522 -23.77 -34.92 19.78
C THR A 522 -23.53 -33.66 20.61
N VAL A 523 -24.59 -33.15 21.22
CA VAL A 523 -24.52 -32.03 22.18
C VAL A 523 -23.84 -32.49 23.47
N ALA A 524 -22.82 -31.75 23.90
CA ALA A 524 -21.94 -32.07 25.04
C ALA A 524 -22.09 -31.08 26.21
N ALA A 525 -22.51 -29.84 25.93
CA ALA A 525 -22.91 -28.84 26.92
C ALA A 525 -24.22 -28.17 26.48
N GLU A 526 -24.90 -27.48 27.39
CA GLU A 526 -26.16 -26.79 27.12
C GLU A 526 -25.96 -25.72 26.03
N LEU A 527 -26.95 -25.56 25.14
CA LEU A 527 -26.94 -24.56 24.07
C LEU A 527 -27.82 -23.37 24.48
N ASP A 528 -27.45 -22.19 23.99
CA ASP A 528 -28.08 -20.90 24.28
C ASP A 528 -27.92 -20.04 23.01
N ARG A 529 -29.04 -19.72 22.34
CA ARG A 529 -29.07 -18.99 21.07
C ARG A 529 -28.91 -17.48 21.28
N GLU A 530 -29.27 -16.93 22.45
CA GLU A 530 -29.01 -15.54 22.80
C GLU A 530 -27.51 -15.25 22.89
N THR A 531 -26.75 -16.25 23.36
CA THR A 531 -25.30 -16.17 23.50
C THR A 531 -24.58 -16.60 22.22
N VAL A 532 -24.98 -17.69 21.54
CA VAL A 532 -24.39 -18.12 20.25
C VAL A 532 -25.42 -18.72 19.27
N GLU A 533 -25.82 -17.95 18.27
CA GLU A 533 -26.74 -18.38 17.20
C GLU A 533 -26.17 -19.46 16.25
N ASN A 534 -24.88 -19.39 15.90
CA ASN A 534 -24.29 -20.24 14.85
C ASN A 534 -22.87 -20.71 15.18
N TYR A 535 -22.67 -22.03 15.18
CA TYR A 535 -21.35 -22.65 15.36
C TYR A 535 -20.76 -23.09 14.03
N HIS A 536 -19.51 -22.71 13.77
CA HIS A 536 -18.74 -23.03 12.57
C HIS A 536 -17.43 -23.70 12.96
N PHE A 537 -17.22 -24.94 12.53
CA PHE A 537 -16.04 -25.74 12.87
C PHE A 537 -15.72 -26.76 11.78
N GLY A 538 -14.56 -27.40 11.88
CA GLY A 538 -14.18 -28.48 11.00
C GLY A 538 -14.38 -29.85 11.64
N VAL A 539 -14.63 -30.83 10.79
CA VAL A 539 -14.40 -32.24 11.09
C VAL A 539 -13.15 -32.71 10.33
N GLU A 540 -12.37 -33.58 10.96
CA GLU A 540 -11.24 -34.31 10.39
C GLU A 540 -11.61 -35.81 10.36
N ALA A 541 -11.35 -36.47 9.24
CA ALA A 541 -11.36 -37.92 9.13
C ALA A 541 -9.94 -38.37 8.78
N ARG A 542 -9.44 -39.36 9.51
CA ARG A 542 -8.12 -39.99 9.27
C ARG A 542 -8.28 -41.49 9.15
N ASP A 543 -7.44 -42.12 8.35
CA ASP A 543 -7.27 -43.57 8.37
C ASP A 543 -6.39 -44.03 9.56
N HIS A 544 -6.11 -45.34 9.62
CA HIS A 544 -5.11 -45.95 10.51
C HIS A 544 -3.98 -46.63 9.72
N GLY A 545 -3.75 -46.20 8.47
CA GLY A 545 -2.73 -46.71 7.56
C GLY A 545 -1.33 -46.10 7.79
N VAL A 546 -0.38 -46.47 6.92
CA VAL A 546 1.01 -46.01 7.00
C VAL A 546 1.56 -45.71 5.60
N PRO A 547 1.78 -44.44 5.22
CA PRO A 547 1.56 -43.21 6.01
C PRO A 547 0.08 -42.88 6.19
N VAL A 548 -0.29 -42.35 7.37
CA VAL A 548 -1.66 -41.90 7.64
C VAL A 548 -2.06 -40.75 6.72
N MET A 549 -3.19 -40.90 6.03
CA MET A 549 -3.85 -39.84 5.26
C MET A 549 -5.03 -39.25 6.03
N THR A 550 -5.41 -38.03 5.65
CA THR A 550 -6.44 -37.24 6.35
C THR A 550 -7.22 -36.37 5.37
N SER A 551 -8.48 -36.12 5.66
CA SER A 551 -9.25 -35.04 5.03
C SER A 551 -10.07 -34.26 6.06
N SER A 552 -10.53 -33.08 5.66
CA SER A 552 -11.28 -32.18 6.52
C SER A 552 -12.48 -31.54 5.82
N ALA A 553 -13.56 -31.23 6.55
CA ALA A 553 -14.79 -30.69 5.99
C ALA A 553 -15.49 -29.62 6.85
N SER A 554 -16.18 -28.70 6.17
CA SER A 554 -17.22 -27.79 6.67
C SER A 554 -18.24 -28.44 7.59
N VAL A 555 -18.38 -28.00 8.85
CA VAL A 555 -19.59 -28.19 9.65
C VAL A 555 -20.11 -26.82 10.10
N SER A 556 -21.39 -26.57 9.82
CA SER A 556 -22.14 -25.41 10.34
C SER A 556 -23.39 -25.88 11.06
N ILE A 557 -23.57 -25.46 12.31
CA ILE A 557 -24.77 -25.75 13.12
C ILE A 557 -25.43 -24.43 13.51
N THR A 558 -26.65 -24.21 13.03
CA THR A 558 -27.50 -23.09 13.46
C THR A 558 -28.37 -23.54 14.64
N VAL A 559 -28.35 -22.78 15.72
CA VAL A 559 -29.21 -23.00 16.88
C VAL A 559 -30.57 -22.36 16.61
N LEU A 560 -31.64 -23.12 16.85
CA LEU A 560 -33.02 -22.72 16.65
C LEU A 560 -33.65 -22.31 17.98
N ASP A 561 -34.40 -21.21 17.88
CA ASP A 561 -35.05 -20.49 18.96
C ASP A 561 -36.14 -21.30 19.69
N VAL A 562 -36.18 -21.15 21.01
CA VAL A 562 -37.25 -21.58 21.91
C VAL A 562 -37.63 -20.39 22.80
N ASN A 563 -38.93 -20.16 23.00
CA ASN A 563 -39.39 -19.08 23.90
C ASN A 563 -39.01 -19.34 25.37
N ASP A 564 -37.83 -18.84 25.75
CA ASP A 564 -37.05 -19.19 26.94
C ASP A 564 -36.84 -17.98 27.86
N ASN A 565 -36.70 -16.78 27.27
CA ASN A 565 -36.59 -15.53 28.02
C ASN A 565 -37.98 -15.05 28.45
N ASN A 566 -38.12 -13.78 28.84
CA ASN A 566 -39.41 -13.15 29.04
C ASN A 566 -39.39 -11.71 28.51
N PRO A 567 -40.52 -11.17 28.05
CA PRO A 567 -40.60 -9.80 27.53
C PRO A 567 -40.50 -8.79 28.67
N THR A 568 -39.28 -8.37 29.00
CA THR A 568 -38.99 -7.52 30.18
C THR A 568 -39.22 -6.03 29.92
N PHE A 569 -39.94 -5.35 30.81
CA PHE A 569 -40.07 -3.89 30.71
C PHE A 569 -38.74 -3.17 30.93
N THR A 570 -38.49 -2.15 30.09
CA THR A 570 -37.26 -1.32 30.09
C THR A 570 -37.06 -0.57 31.40
N GLU A 571 -38.13 0.04 31.94
CA GLU A 571 -38.14 0.62 33.29
C GLU A 571 -38.94 -0.27 34.25
N LYS A 572 -38.58 -0.25 35.54
CA LYS A 572 -39.29 -1.02 36.58
C LYS A 572 -40.51 -0.31 37.18
N VAL A 573 -40.60 1.01 37.03
CA VAL A 573 -41.77 1.82 37.37
C VAL A 573 -41.79 3.04 36.45
N TYR A 574 -42.96 3.45 35.95
CA TYR A 574 -43.13 4.70 35.23
C TYR A 574 -43.93 5.71 36.08
N HIS A 575 -43.51 6.97 36.09
CA HIS A 575 -44.18 8.07 36.80
C HIS A 575 -44.44 9.24 35.85
N LEU A 576 -45.66 9.77 35.82
CA LEU A 576 -46.02 10.98 35.06
C LEU A 576 -47.10 11.81 35.76
N ARG A 577 -47.19 13.08 35.35
CA ARG A 577 -48.30 13.99 35.67
C ARG A 577 -49.14 14.23 34.42
N LEU A 578 -50.46 14.29 34.55
CA LEU A 578 -51.39 14.53 33.46
C LEU A 578 -52.51 15.47 33.92
N ASN A 579 -52.74 16.56 33.19
CA ASN A 579 -53.75 17.57 33.51
C ASN A 579 -55.18 17.02 33.27
N GLU A 580 -56.17 17.45 34.07
CA GLU A 580 -57.58 17.07 33.87
C GLU A 580 -58.17 17.52 32.51
N ASP A 581 -57.62 18.58 31.89
CA ASP A 581 -58.01 19.09 30.57
C ASP A 581 -57.53 18.25 29.38
N ALA A 582 -56.71 17.22 29.63
CA ALA A 582 -56.05 16.44 28.59
C ALA A 582 -57.06 15.88 27.55
N ALA A 583 -56.81 16.17 26.28
CA ALA A 583 -57.76 15.84 25.21
C ALA A 583 -57.98 14.32 25.09
N VAL A 584 -59.25 13.90 24.97
CA VAL A 584 -59.59 12.50 24.73
C VAL A 584 -59.02 12.06 23.38
N GLY A 585 -58.34 10.92 23.35
CA GLY A 585 -57.55 10.42 22.23
C GLY A 585 -56.07 10.82 22.26
N SER A 586 -55.62 11.63 23.23
CA SER A 586 -54.20 11.98 23.38
C SER A 586 -53.32 10.79 23.76
N SER A 587 -52.08 10.81 23.27
CA SER A 587 -51.01 9.91 23.68
C SER A 587 -50.50 10.28 25.06
N VAL A 588 -50.45 9.32 25.99
CA VAL A 588 -50.10 9.54 27.40
C VAL A 588 -48.71 9.02 27.73
N LEU A 589 -48.41 7.77 27.33
CA LEU A 589 -47.12 7.12 27.55
C LEU A 589 -46.95 5.97 26.55
N THR A 590 -45.78 5.84 25.94
CA THR A 590 -45.39 4.61 25.21
C THR A 590 -44.54 3.75 26.13
N LEU A 591 -44.97 2.51 26.36
CA LEU A 591 -44.24 1.49 27.11
C LEU A 591 -43.48 0.57 26.17
N THR A 592 -42.24 0.22 26.51
CA THR A 592 -41.45 -0.77 25.77
C THR A 592 -41.00 -1.87 26.71
N ALA A 593 -41.26 -3.11 26.29
CA ALA A 593 -40.66 -4.31 26.82
C ALA A 593 -39.79 -4.96 25.73
N VAL A 594 -38.64 -5.46 26.14
CA VAL A 594 -37.66 -6.13 25.29
C VAL A 594 -37.67 -7.61 25.65
N ASP A 595 -38.00 -8.41 24.65
CA ASP A 595 -37.74 -9.83 24.65
C ASP A 595 -36.37 -10.11 24.00
N ARG A 596 -35.78 -11.26 24.29
CA ARG A 596 -34.51 -11.70 23.69
C ARG A 596 -34.70 -12.82 22.65
N ASP A 597 -35.82 -13.55 22.75
CA ASP A 597 -36.21 -14.58 21.81
C ASP A 597 -36.44 -14.00 20.40
N VAL A 598 -36.11 -14.77 19.35
CA VAL A 598 -36.08 -14.28 17.97
C VAL A 598 -37.46 -14.35 17.32
N ASN A 599 -37.93 -13.18 16.87
CA ASN A 599 -39.30 -12.91 16.39
C ASN A 599 -40.40 -12.88 17.48
N SER A 600 -40.06 -12.78 18.78
CA SER A 600 -41.07 -12.63 19.84
C SER A 600 -41.95 -11.38 19.62
N VAL A 601 -43.25 -11.57 19.47
CA VAL A 601 -44.22 -10.50 19.17
C VAL A 601 -44.87 -10.00 20.46
N VAL A 602 -44.21 -9.08 21.14
CA VAL A 602 -44.68 -8.56 22.43
C VAL A 602 -45.97 -7.73 22.28
N THR A 603 -47.04 -8.22 22.90
CA THR A 603 -48.33 -7.55 23.05
C THR A 603 -48.49 -6.92 24.42
N TYR A 604 -49.27 -5.84 24.53
CA TYR A 604 -49.40 -5.02 25.73
C TYR A 604 -50.86 -4.83 26.14
N GLN A 605 -51.17 -5.08 27.42
CA GLN A 605 -52.52 -4.94 27.99
C GLN A 605 -52.48 -4.30 29.39
N ILE A 606 -53.39 -3.36 29.67
CA ILE A 606 -53.63 -2.88 31.04
C ILE A 606 -54.48 -3.91 31.78
N THR A 607 -53.93 -4.52 32.84
CA THR A 607 -54.55 -5.63 33.58
C THR A 607 -55.23 -5.18 34.88
N SER A 608 -54.77 -4.10 35.51
CA SER A 608 -55.45 -3.48 36.67
C SER A 608 -55.19 -1.96 36.78
N GLY A 609 -55.88 -1.30 37.71
CA GLY A 609 -55.69 0.12 38.03
C GLY A 609 -56.42 1.14 37.15
N ASN A 610 -56.99 0.71 36.00
CA ASN A 610 -57.73 1.57 35.07
C ASN A 610 -59.17 1.86 35.55
N THR A 611 -59.31 2.57 36.67
CA THR A 611 -60.61 2.91 37.25
C THR A 611 -61.47 3.72 36.25
N ARG A 612 -62.74 3.30 36.11
CA ARG A 612 -63.71 3.87 35.15
C ARG A 612 -63.22 3.95 33.70
N ASN A 613 -62.29 3.06 33.29
CA ASN A 613 -61.76 2.92 31.94
C ASN A 613 -61.27 4.25 31.32
N ARG A 614 -60.52 5.05 32.08
CA ARG A 614 -59.98 6.35 31.60
C ARG A 614 -58.88 6.20 30.57
N PHE A 615 -58.14 5.10 30.57
CA PHE A 615 -57.04 4.86 29.65
C PHE A 615 -57.36 3.67 28.73
N ALA A 616 -56.78 3.68 27.53
CA ALA A 616 -56.70 2.54 26.64
C ALA A 616 -55.23 2.27 26.30
N ILE A 617 -54.91 1.05 25.87
CA ILE A 617 -53.57 0.71 25.37
C ILE A 617 -53.68 0.06 23.99
N THR A 618 -52.77 0.42 23.09
CA THR A 618 -52.68 -0.15 21.74
C THR A 618 -51.27 -0.67 21.53
N SER A 619 -51.13 -1.95 21.17
CA SER A 619 -49.83 -2.52 20.79
C SER A 619 -49.43 -2.01 19.40
N GLN A 620 -48.22 -1.47 19.28
CA GLN A 620 -47.66 -0.92 18.04
C GLN A 620 -46.22 -1.46 17.85
N SER A 621 -45.67 -1.33 16.65
CA SER A 621 -44.32 -1.82 16.32
C SER A 621 -43.16 -1.12 17.05
N GLY A 622 -43.46 -0.13 17.90
CA GLY A 622 -42.51 0.55 18.80
C GLY A 622 -42.92 0.49 20.28
N GLY A 623 -43.84 -0.41 20.67
CA GLY A 623 -44.29 -0.60 22.06
C GLY A 623 -45.80 -0.47 22.27
N GLY A 624 -46.22 -0.57 23.52
CA GLY A 624 -47.60 -0.37 23.95
C GLY A 624 -47.89 1.10 24.22
N LEU A 625 -48.62 1.77 23.31
CA LEU A 625 -49.05 3.15 23.50
C LEU A 625 -50.28 3.23 24.38
N ILE A 626 -50.15 3.83 25.56
CA ILE A 626 -51.27 4.25 26.41
C ILE A 626 -51.83 5.57 25.87
N THR A 627 -53.15 5.62 25.67
CA THR A 627 -53.91 6.82 25.29
C THR A 627 -55.01 7.12 26.30
N LEU A 628 -55.45 8.39 26.35
CA LEU A 628 -56.59 8.78 27.17
C LEU A 628 -57.90 8.46 26.44
N ALA A 629 -58.72 7.56 27.00
CA ALA A 629 -59.95 7.06 26.40
C ALA A 629 -61.21 7.85 26.83
N LEU A 630 -61.18 8.50 28.00
CA LEU A 630 -62.28 9.30 28.55
C LEU A 630 -61.74 10.48 29.38
N PRO A 631 -62.49 11.58 29.54
CA PRO A 631 -62.02 12.77 30.28
C PRO A 631 -61.65 12.46 31.73
N LEU A 632 -60.61 13.13 32.22
CA LEU A 632 -60.18 13.07 33.62
C LEU A 632 -61.02 14.04 34.48
N ASP A 633 -60.85 13.92 35.80
CA ASP A 633 -61.49 14.76 36.82
C ASP A 633 -60.59 14.68 38.08
N TYR A 634 -59.82 15.73 38.32
CA TYR A 634 -58.88 15.88 39.44
C TYR A 634 -59.59 15.91 40.81
N LYS A 635 -60.86 16.28 40.83
CA LYS A 635 -61.68 16.38 42.04
C LYS A 635 -62.28 15.00 42.38
N GLN A 636 -62.44 14.12 41.38
CA GLN A 636 -62.85 12.72 41.52
C GLN A 636 -61.69 11.76 41.79
N GLU A 637 -60.58 11.83 41.05
CA GLU A 637 -59.48 10.87 41.20
C GLU A 637 -58.10 11.46 40.84
N ARG A 638 -57.24 11.63 41.85
CA ARG A 638 -55.94 12.33 41.74
C ARG A 638 -54.76 11.45 41.30
N GLN A 639 -54.93 10.15 41.27
CA GLN A 639 -53.88 9.21 40.85
C GLN A 639 -54.50 7.94 40.30
N TYR A 640 -53.97 7.47 39.16
CA TYR A 640 -54.20 6.14 38.62
C TYR A 640 -52.89 5.36 38.73
N VAL A 641 -52.94 4.13 39.25
CA VAL A 641 -51.78 3.23 39.34
C VAL A 641 -52.06 2.04 38.43
N LEU A 642 -51.83 2.24 37.12
CA LEU A 642 -52.10 1.20 36.12
C LEU A 642 -51.09 0.07 36.28
N THR A 643 -51.57 -1.17 36.22
CA THR A 643 -50.71 -2.35 36.04
C THR A 643 -50.78 -2.73 34.57
N VAL A 644 -49.64 -2.79 33.90
CA VAL A 644 -49.55 -3.14 32.48
C VAL A 644 -48.72 -4.41 32.34
N THR A 645 -49.25 -5.34 31.56
CA THR A 645 -48.62 -6.62 31.23
C THR A 645 -48.10 -6.56 29.81
N ALA A 646 -46.84 -6.98 29.62
CA ALA A 646 -46.26 -7.29 28.31
C ALA A 646 -46.19 -8.81 28.16
N SER A 647 -46.59 -9.36 27.01
CA SER A 647 -46.61 -10.80 26.76
C SER A 647 -46.40 -11.13 25.29
N ASP A 648 -45.52 -12.09 25.03
CA ASP A 648 -45.25 -12.74 23.74
C ASP A 648 -46.38 -13.70 23.28
N GLY A 649 -47.23 -14.13 24.21
CA GLY A 649 -48.29 -15.12 24.03
C GLY A 649 -48.19 -16.36 24.95
N THR A 650 -47.02 -16.60 25.54
CA THR A 650 -46.70 -17.76 26.41
C THR A 650 -46.12 -17.36 27.77
N ARG A 651 -45.40 -16.23 27.84
CA ARG A 651 -44.76 -15.66 29.03
C ARG A 651 -45.12 -14.18 29.16
N PHE A 652 -44.80 -13.57 30.30
CA PHE A 652 -45.12 -12.16 30.56
C PHE A 652 -44.26 -11.51 31.64
N ASP A 653 -44.19 -10.17 31.60
CA ASP A 653 -43.73 -9.30 32.70
C ASP A 653 -44.84 -8.29 33.04
N THR A 654 -44.76 -7.64 34.21
CA THR A 654 -45.75 -6.65 34.67
C THR A 654 -45.10 -5.42 35.29
N VAL A 655 -45.47 -4.23 34.82
CA VAL A 655 -44.98 -2.94 35.32
C VAL A 655 -46.09 -2.08 35.91
N GLN A 656 -45.74 -1.19 36.84
CA GLN A 656 -46.63 -0.17 37.39
C GLN A 656 -46.40 1.20 36.71
N VAL A 657 -47.49 1.85 36.33
CA VAL A 657 -47.51 3.20 35.76
C VAL A 657 -48.35 4.11 36.66
N PHE A 658 -47.69 5.05 37.33
CA PHE A 658 -48.30 6.03 38.21
C PHE A 658 -48.61 7.31 37.43
N ILE A 659 -49.88 7.56 37.18
CA ILE A 659 -50.39 8.76 36.51
C ILE A 659 -51.04 9.64 37.57
N ASN A 660 -50.32 10.67 38.02
CA ASN A 660 -50.87 11.68 38.93
C ASN A 660 -51.69 12.69 38.11
N VAL A 661 -52.97 12.86 38.44
CA VAL A 661 -53.79 13.91 37.83
C VAL A 661 -53.49 15.24 38.49
N THR A 662 -53.33 16.30 37.70
CA THR A 662 -53.20 17.69 38.18
C THR A 662 -54.42 18.52 37.77
N ASP A 663 -54.74 19.54 38.58
CA ASP A 663 -55.75 20.55 38.22
C ASP A 663 -55.29 21.35 37.00
N ALA A 664 -56.23 21.90 36.24
CA ALA A 664 -55.91 22.51 34.95
C ALA A 664 -55.22 23.87 35.08
N ASN A 665 -54.20 24.09 34.26
CA ASN A 665 -53.62 25.42 34.06
C ASN A 665 -54.44 26.11 32.97
N THR A 666 -55.35 27.02 33.34
CA THR A 666 -56.38 27.60 32.48
C THR A 666 -56.12 29.06 32.15
N HIS A 667 -55.62 29.83 33.10
CA HIS A 667 -55.17 31.22 32.91
C HIS A 667 -53.71 31.24 32.46
N ARG A 668 -53.02 32.38 32.57
CA ARG A 668 -51.57 32.55 32.35
C ARG A 668 -51.11 33.78 33.13
N PRO A 669 -49.80 33.94 33.41
CA PRO A 669 -49.29 35.18 33.97
C PRO A 669 -49.58 36.35 33.02
N VAL A 670 -49.99 37.50 33.52
CA VAL A 670 -50.19 38.71 32.72
C VAL A 670 -49.44 39.86 33.39
N PHE A 671 -48.55 40.53 32.67
CA PHE A 671 -47.84 41.70 33.19
C PHE A 671 -48.78 42.91 33.39
N GLN A 672 -48.49 43.73 34.41
CA GLN A 672 -49.27 44.96 34.67
C GLN A 672 -49.15 46.00 33.53
N SER A 673 -48.07 45.95 32.75
CA SER A 673 -47.85 46.79 31.56
C SER A 673 -47.14 46.00 30.45
N SER A 674 -47.49 46.30 29.19
CA SER A 674 -46.84 45.71 28.00
C SER A 674 -45.46 46.31 27.69
N HIS A 675 -45.07 47.38 28.39
CA HIS A 675 -43.76 48.00 28.33
C HIS A 675 -43.52 48.81 29.61
N TYR A 676 -42.26 48.92 30.03
CA TYR A 676 -41.82 49.79 31.12
C TYR A 676 -40.60 50.59 30.66
N THR A 677 -40.56 51.89 30.97
CA THR A 677 -39.38 52.73 30.76
C THR A 677 -38.89 53.24 32.11
N VAL A 678 -37.59 53.12 32.36
CA VAL A 678 -36.93 53.56 33.60
C VAL A 678 -35.60 54.22 33.28
N SER A 679 -35.19 55.21 34.08
CA SER A 679 -33.89 55.87 33.94
C SER A 679 -32.99 55.63 35.16
N VAL A 680 -31.71 55.42 34.92
CA VAL A 680 -30.66 55.19 35.92
C VAL A 680 -29.40 55.94 35.50
N SER A 681 -28.72 56.60 36.43
CA SER A 681 -27.45 57.28 36.13
C SER A 681 -26.29 56.32 36.34
N GLU A 682 -25.21 56.49 35.58
CA GLU A 682 -24.08 55.57 35.54
C GLU A 682 -23.21 55.61 36.81
N ASP A 683 -23.22 56.73 37.54
CA ASP A 683 -22.59 56.90 38.86
C ASP A 683 -23.15 55.96 39.96
N LYS A 684 -24.12 55.11 39.62
CA LYS A 684 -24.78 54.19 40.56
C LYS A 684 -24.01 52.88 40.69
N PRO A 685 -23.62 52.47 41.90
CA PRO A 685 -22.76 51.30 42.11
C PRO A 685 -23.46 49.99 41.74
N ILE A 686 -22.64 48.96 41.51
CA ILE A 686 -23.07 47.56 41.32
C ILE A 686 -24.02 47.12 42.46
N GLY A 687 -25.10 46.43 42.09
CA GLY A 687 -26.15 46.00 43.01
C GLY A 687 -27.31 46.99 43.16
N THR A 688 -27.27 48.14 42.48
CA THR A 688 -28.39 49.09 42.44
C THR A 688 -29.64 48.43 41.86
N SER A 689 -30.76 48.54 42.58
CA SER A 689 -32.08 48.07 42.11
C SER A 689 -32.73 49.13 41.22
N ILE A 690 -33.07 48.76 39.99
CA ILE A 690 -33.49 49.70 38.94
C ILE A 690 -35.02 49.82 38.93
N VAL A 691 -35.70 48.69 38.79
CA VAL A 691 -37.16 48.58 38.77
C VAL A 691 -37.57 47.20 39.29
N THR A 692 -38.76 47.11 39.87
CA THR A 692 -39.42 45.82 40.15
C THR A 692 -40.67 45.75 39.30
N ILE A 693 -40.73 44.75 38.43
CA ILE A 693 -41.91 44.47 37.60
C ILE A 693 -42.72 43.35 38.25
N SER A 694 -44.00 43.23 37.85
CA SER A 694 -44.82 42.10 38.30
C SER A 694 -45.86 41.70 37.27
N ALA A 695 -46.21 40.43 37.32
CA ALA A 695 -47.29 39.79 36.61
C ALA A 695 -48.25 39.13 37.62
N THR A 696 -49.47 38.86 37.20
CA THR A 696 -50.50 38.17 37.99
C THR A 696 -51.14 37.05 37.20
N ASP A 697 -51.45 35.94 37.87
CA ASP A 697 -52.22 34.82 37.33
C ASP A 697 -53.53 34.68 38.15
N GLU A 698 -54.58 34.11 37.54
CA GLU A 698 -55.90 33.93 38.16
C GLU A 698 -56.17 32.46 38.60
N ASP A 699 -55.28 31.51 38.28
CA ASP A 699 -55.34 30.14 38.81
C ASP A 699 -54.85 30.05 40.29
N THR A 700 -54.60 28.84 40.81
CA THR A 700 -54.22 28.66 42.22
C THR A 700 -53.14 27.61 42.45
N GLY A 701 -52.41 27.73 43.57
CA GLY A 701 -51.29 26.85 43.90
C GLY A 701 -50.11 27.07 42.97
N GLU A 702 -49.47 25.99 42.52
CA GLU A 702 -48.34 26.08 41.58
C GLU A 702 -48.77 26.58 40.19
N ASN A 703 -50.02 26.36 39.77
CA ASN A 703 -50.52 26.91 38.49
C ASN A 703 -50.55 28.45 38.48
N ALA A 704 -50.49 29.12 39.64
CA ALA A 704 -50.34 30.57 39.77
C ALA A 704 -49.04 30.99 40.48
N ARG A 705 -48.08 30.08 40.65
CA ARG A 705 -46.71 30.46 41.06
C ARG A 705 -45.98 30.98 39.82
N ILE A 706 -45.75 32.28 39.80
CA ILE A 706 -45.01 32.96 38.74
C ILE A 706 -43.52 32.95 39.05
N THR A 707 -42.71 32.70 38.01
CA THR A 707 -41.25 32.84 38.02
C THR A 707 -40.83 33.78 36.89
N TYR A 708 -39.96 34.76 37.19
CA TYR A 708 -39.47 35.75 36.22
C TYR A 708 -38.13 35.34 35.60
N ILE A 709 -38.00 35.48 34.28
CA ILE A 709 -36.76 35.21 33.53
C ILE A 709 -36.43 36.42 32.64
N LEU A 710 -35.19 36.90 32.71
CA LEU A 710 -34.60 37.79 31.72
C LEU A 710 -34.17 36.93 30.52
N ASP A 711 -34.79 37.14 29.36
CA ASP A 711 -34.64 36.25 28.20
C ASP A 711 -33.27 36.40 27.52
N ASP A 712 -32.74 37.62 27.48
CA ASP A 712 -31.42 37.93 26.93
C ASP A 712 -30.34 37.99 28.03
N ASN A 713 -29.23 37.28 27.85
CA ASN A 713 -28.11 37.26 28.80
C ASN A 713 -27.25 38.55 28.71
N ILE A 714 -27.79 39.66 29.20
CA ILE A 714 -27.16 40.98 29.23
C ILE A 714 -26.39 41.14 30.56
N PRO A 715 -25.04 41.09 30.56
CA PRO A 715 -24.25 40.88 31.77
C PRO A 715 -24.28 42.05 32.77
N GLN A 716 -24.70 43.24 32.33
CA GLN A 716 -24.91 44.40 33.19
C GLN A 716 -26.06 44.22 34.18
N PHE A 717 -27.00 43.30 33.93
CA PHE A 717 -28.22 43.15 34.74
C PHE A 717 -28.52 41.70 35.11
N ARG A 718 -29.35 41.54 36.15
CA ARG A 718 -30.11 40.32 36.44
C ARG A 718 -31.50 40.68 36.92
N ILE A 719 -32.43 39.74 36.80
CA ILE A 719 -33.71 39.78 37.51
C ILE A 719 -33.70 38.75 38.64
N ASP A 720 -34.33 39.09 39.76
CA ASP A 720 -34.65 38.13 40.82
C ASP A 720 -35.90 37.32 40.42
N PRO A 721 -35.84 35.98 40.41
CA PRO A 721 -36.87 35.13 39.81
C PRO A 721 -38.17 35.04 40.63
N ASP A 722 -38.12 35.28 41.94
CA ASP A 722 -39.29 35.27 42.83
C ASP A 722 -39.93 36.67 42.97
N THR A 723 -39.13 37.75 42.94
CA THR A 723 -39.61 39.12 43.21
C THR A 723 -39.79 40.01 41.98
N GLY A 724 -39.17 39.67 40.85
CA GLY A 724 -39.21 40.49 39.63
C GLY A 724 -38.35 41.76 39.70
N THR A 725 -37.46 41.88 40.69
CA THR A 725 -36.56 43.04 40.85
C THR A 725 -35.33 42.94 39.94
N ILE A 726 -35.10 43.97 39.12
CA ILE A 726 -33.94 44.09 38.24
C ILE A 726 -32.81 44.83 38.99
N THR A 727 -31.61 44.26 39.01
CA THR A 727 -30.43 44.85 39.68
C THR A 727 -29.20 44.88 38.78
N THR A 728 -28.35 45.90 38.93
CA THR A 728 -27.04 45.95 38.23
C THR A 728 -26.07 44.88 38.75
N LEU A 729 -25.33 44.27 37.84
CA LEU A 729 -24.23 43.32 38.11
C LEU A 729 -22.85 43.86 37.69
N MET A 730 -22.82 44.86 36.81
CA MET A 730 -21.62 45.58 36.40
C MET A 730 -21.84 47.08 36.59
N GLU A 731 -20.77 47.85 36.51
CA GLU A 731 -20.84 49.30 36.32
C GLU A 731 -21.52 49.61 34.98
N LEU A 732 -22.16 50.77 34.92
CA LEU A 732 -22.81 51.31 33.72
C LEU A 732 -21.93 52.43 33.17
N ASP A 733 -22.02 52.67 31.86
CA ASP A 733 -21.19 53.61 31.11
C ASP A 733 -22.05 54.15 29.96
N TYR A 734 -22.29 55.46 29.94
CA TYR A 734 -23.15 56.15 28.98
C TYR A 734 -22.45 56.35 27.63
N GLU A 735 -21.14 56.63 27.63
CA GLU A 735 -20.29 56.76 26.44
C GLU A 735 -20.25 55.47 25.61
N ASP A 736 -20.20 54.30 26.27
CA ASP A 736 -20.29 52.99 25.64
C ASP A 736 -21.75 52.61 25.31
N GLN A 737 -22.72 52.79 26.22
CA GLN A 737 -24.12 52.40 25.96
C GLN A 737 -25.20 53.20 26.74
N ALA A 738 -25.65 54.31 26.15
CA ALA A 738 -26.74 55.17 26.65
C ALA A 738 -28.13 54.50 26.88
N SER A 739 -28.40 53.28 26.40
CA SER A 739 -29.69 52.59 26.69
C SER A 739 -29.66 51.07 26.47
N TYR A 740 -30.53 50.35 27.18
CA TYR A 740 -30.75 48.90 27.07
C TYR A 740 -32.24 48.60 26.95
N THR A 741 -32.61 47.56 26.18
CA THR A 741 -33.97 47.00 26.17
C THR A 741 -33.91 45.55 26.63
N LEU A 742 -34.56 45.25 27.74
CA LEU A 742 -34.60 43.91 28.34
C LEU A 742 -35.91 43.22 27.98
N ALA A 743 -35.84 42.07 27.30
CA ALA A 743 -36.97 41.16 27.15
C ALA A 743 -37.12 40.30 28.43
N ILE A 744 -38.31 40.28 29.03
CA ILE A 744 -38.56 39.61 30.30
C ILE A 744 -39.85 38.81 30.23
N THR A 745 -39.73 37.50 30.46
CA THR A 745 -40.83 36.55 30.44
C THR A 745 -41.22 36.14 31.86
N ALA A 746 -42.50 36.27 32.18
CA ALA A 746 -43.11 35.69 33.36
C ALA A 746 -43.78 34.38 32.96
N HIS A 747 -43.48 33.29 33.67
CA HIS A 747 -44.08 31.98 33.42
C HIS A 747 -44.61 31.35 34.70
N ASP A 748 -45.65 30.53 34.57
CA ASP A 748 -46.24 29.78 35.69
C ASP A 748 -45.54 28.42 35.92
N ASN A 749 -45.80 27.77 37.07
CA ASN A 749 -45.39 26.40 37.36
C ASN A 749 -46.46 25.34 37.00
N GLY A 750 -47.44 25.70 36.16
CA GLY A 750 -48.52 24.84 35.69
C GLY A 750 -48.06 23.80 34.66
N ILE A 751 -48.97 22.92 34.24
CA ILE A 751 -48.71 21.88 33.22
C ILE A 751 -49.87 21.82 32.24
N PRO A 752 -49.70 22.24 30.96
CA PRO A 752 -48.51 22.89 30.41
C PRO A 752 -48.24 24.25 31.07
N GLN A 753 -46.97 24.63 31.18
CA GLN A 753 -46.59 25.99 31.59
C GLN A 753 -47.08 26.99 30.54
N LYS A 754 -47.51 28.17 30.99
CA LYS A 754 -47.80 29.30 30.11
C LYS A 754 -47.00 30.51 30.57
N SER A 755 -46.95 31.49 29.70
CA SER A 755 -46.14 32.69 29.89
C SER A 755 -46.70 33.89 29.14
N ASP A 756 -46.17 35.05 29.50
CA ASP A 756 -46.37 36.35 28.88
C ASP A 756 -45.02 37.07 28.94
N THR A 757 -44.75 37.95 27.98
CA THR A 757 -43.44 38.60 27.81
C THR A 757 -43.64 40.11 27.70
N THR A 758 -42.84 40.87 28.46
CA THR A 758 -42.84 42.34 28.45
C THR A 758 -41.43 42.86 28.17
N TYR A 759 -41.33 44.15 27.85
CA TYR A 759 -40.05 44.81 27.57
C TYR A 759 -39.79 45.93 28.58
N VAL A 760 -38.56 46.02 29.08
CA VAL A 760 -38.10 47.11 29.95
C VAL A 760 -37.01 47.89 29.24
N GLU A 761 -37.29 49.14 28.89
CA GLU A 761 -36.31 50.10 28.39
C GLU A 761 -35.63 50.79 29.57
N ILE A 762 -34.32 50.60 29.70
CA ILE A 762 -33.46 51.24 30.69
C ILE A 762 -32.67 52.33 29.96
N LEU A 763 -32.97 53.59 30.28
CA LEU A 763 -32.26 54.76 29.77
C LEU A 763 -31.13 55.12 30.74
N ILE A 764 -29.89 55.18 30.25
CA ILE A 764 -28.75 55.61 31.06
C ILE A 764 -28.71 57.15 31.10
N LEU A 765 -28.40 57.71 32.26
CA LEU A 765 -28.25 59.14 32.48
C LEU A 765 -26.79 59.51 32.73
N ASP A 766 -26.17 60.02 31.66
CA ASP A 766 -25.02 60.91 31.58
C ASP A 766 -24.63 61.63 32.90
N ALA A 767 -23.45 61.29 33.43
CA ALA A 767 -22.73 61.98 34.50
C ALA A 767 -21.58 62.83 33.91
N ASN A 768 -20.93 63.68 34.73
CA ASN A 768 -19.81 64.52 34.27
C ASN A 768 -18.46 63.94 34.74
N ASP A 769 -17.96 62.94 34.03
CA ASP A 769 -16.85 62.09 34.44
C ASP A 769 -15.63 62.20 33.49
N ASN A 770 -15.83 62.47 32.19
CA ASN A 770 -14.72 62.83 31.30
C ASN A 770 -14.38 64.31 31.46
N ALA A 771 -13.08 64.63 31.34
CA ALA A 771 -12.61 66.01 31.39
C ALA A 771 -12.33 66.57 29.98
N PRO A 772 -12.58 67.88 29.75
CA PRO A 772 -12.26 68.55 28.50
C PRO A 772 -10.83 68.30 28.02
N ARG A 773 -10.61 68.07 26.72
CA ARG A 773 -9.26 67.86 26.17
C ARG A 773 -8.99 68.70 24.92
N PHE A 774 -7.97 69.56 24.97
CA PHE A 774 -7.49 70.32 23.81
C PHE A 774 -6.92 69.43 22.69
N LEU A 775 -7.03 69.88 21.44
CA LEU A 775 -6.51 69.18 20.27
C LEU A 775 -5.00 69.35 20.05
N ARG A 776 -4.32 70.18 20.84
CA ARG A 776 -2.86 70.41 20.80
C ARG A 776 -2.33 70.77 22.19
N ASP A 777 -1.09 70.38 22.48
CA ASP A 777 -0.42 70.66 23.75
C ASP A 777 0.03 72.13 23.89
N ARG A 778 0.16 72.84 22.76
CA ARG A 778 0.46 74.29 22.71
C ARG A 778 -0.10 74.92 21.44
N TYR A 779 -0.27 76.24 21.50
CA TYR A 779 -0.75 77.08 20.40
C TYR A 779 0.20 78.27 20.19
N GLN A 780 0.43 78.67 18.93
CA GLN A 780 1.30 79.80 18.58
C GLN A 780 0.67 80.62 17.46
N GLY A 781 0.81 81.95 17.50
CA GLY A 781 0.31 82.88 16.50
C GLY A 781 1.11 84.18 16.45
N SER A 782 0.82 85.03 15.47
CA SER A 782 1.50 86.31 15.25
C SER A 782 0.54 87.35 14.68
N VAL A 783 0.74 88.62 15.03
CA VAL A 783 -0.15 89.73 14.65
C VAL A 783 0.64 91.04 14.54
N PHE A 784 0.31 91.91 13.58
CA PHE A 784 0.91 93.25 13.51
C PHE A 784 0.33 94.16 14.60
N GLU A 785 1.04 95.23 14.98
CA GLU A 785 0.56 96.14 16.02
C GLU A 785 -0.51 97.15 15.57
N ASP A 786 -0.49 97.53 14.30
CA ASP A 786 -1.43 98.47 13.69
C ASP A 786 -2.87 97.95 13.61
N VAL A 787 -3.08 96.65 13.87
CA VAL A 787 -4.35 95.97 13.63
C VAL A 787 -5.50 96.58 14.45
N PRO A 788 -6.72 96.64 13.89
CA PRO A 788 -7.87 97.10 14.63
C PRO A 788 -8.20 96.18 15.81
N LEU A 789 -8.88 96.74 16.81
CA LEU A 789 -9.42 95.98 17.94
C LEU A 789 -10.33 94.85 17.48
N SER A 790 -10.35 93.74 18.22
CA SER A 790 -11.05 92.49 17.90
C SER A 790 -10.54 91.76 16.65
N THR A 791 -9.30 92.00 16.21
CA THR A 791 -8.64 91.20 15.18
C THR A 791 -8.38 89.78 15.68
N SER A 792 -8.78 88.77 14.92
CA SER A 792 -8.57 87.36 15.24
C SER A 792 -7.11 86.96 15.04
N VAL A 793 -6.48 86.44 16.09
CA VAL A 793 -5.05 86.03 16.08
C VAL A 793 -4.91 84.52 15.93
N LEU A 794 -5.72 83.76 16.66
CA LEU A 794 -5.58 82.29 16.75
C LEU A 794 -6.89 81.66 17.23
N GLN A 795 -7.11 80.37 16.96
CA GLN A 795 -8.27 79.64 17.46
C GLN A 795 -7.85 78.37 18.21
N LEU A 796 -8.35 78.24 19.44
CA LEU A 796 -8.24 77.02 20.23
C LEU A 796 -9.37 76.05 19.89
N SER A 797 -9.14 74.76 20.13
CA SER A 797 -10.19 73.74 20.02
C SER A 797 -9.92 72.61 20.99
N ALA A 798 -10.98 72.18 21.67
CA ALA A 798 -11.03 71.06 22.58
C ALA A 798 -12.27 70.22 22.29
N THR A 799 -12.24 68.97 22.78
CA THR A 799 -13.34 68.00 22.71
C THR A 799 -13.62 67.47 24.09
N ASP A 800 -14.88 67.24 24.38
CA ASP A 800 -15.31 66.41 25.50
C ASP A 800 -15.92 65.09 25.00
N ARG A 801 -16.32 64.21 25.93
CA ARG A 801 -17.01 62.94 25.65
C ARG A 801 -18.44 62.92 26.13
N ASP A 802 -18.67 63.40 27.35
CA ASP A 802 -19.97 63.43 28.01
C ASP A 802 -21.02 64.17 27.14
N SER A 803 -22.29 64.06 27.50
CA SER A 803 -23.42 64.55 26.71
C SER A 803 -23.97 65.90 27.14
N GLY A 804 -24.93 66.43 26.37
CA GLY A 804 -25.82 67.53 26.78
C GLY A 804 -25.15 68.83 27.27
N LEU A 805 -24.99 68.95 28.60
CA LEU A 805 -24.28 70.04 29.27
C LEU A 805 -22.89 69.62 29.76
N ASN A 806 -22.71 68.36 30.11
CA ASN A 806 -21.45 67.79 30.56
C ASN A 806 -20.43 67.84 29.39
N GLY A 807 -20.84 67.50 28.17
CA GLY A 807 -19.99 67.69 26.99
C GLY A 807 -19.77 69.14 26.52
N ARG A 808 -20.36 70.15 27.18
CA ARG A 808 -20.56 71.47 26.58
C ARG A 808 -19.52 72.50 26.99
N LEU A 809 -18.41 72.47 26.27
CA LEU A 809 -17.25 73.33 26.49
C LEU A 809 -17.50 74.85 26.38
N LEU A 810 -16.76 75.58 27.21
CA LEU A 810 -16.44 77.00 27.13
C LEU A 810 -14.92 77.22 27.22
N TYR A 811 -14.42 78.23 26.52
CA TYR A 811 -13.02 78.67 26.57
C TYR A 811 -12.86 79.93 27.43
N THR A 812 -11.78 80.03 28.20
CA THR A 812 -11.46 81.18 29.07
C THR A 812 -9.95 81.30 29.31
N PHE A 813 -9.45 82.44 29.76
CA PHE A 813 -8.06 82.62 30.22
C PHE A 813 -7.89 82.37 31.72
N GLN A 814 -6.63 82.28 32.19
CA GLN A 814 -6.26 82.01 33.58
C GLN A 814 -6.67 83.13 34.55
N GLY A 815 -7.90 83.08 35.04
CA GLY A 815 -8.40 83.99 36.08
C GLY A 815 -9.90 84.30 35.95
N GLY A 816 -10.47 84.10 34.76
CA GLY A 816 -11.86 84.45 34.44
C GLY A 816 -11.98 85.80 33.72
N ASP A 817 -11.09 86.73 34.02
CA ASP A 817 -10.90 87.98 33.26
C ASP A 817 -9.75 87.84 32.23
N ASP A 818 -9.70 88.77 31.28
CA ASP A 818 -8.97 88.71 30.00
C ASP A 818 -7.45 88.45 30.09
N GLY A 819 -6.89 87.82 29.05
CA GLY A 819 -5.48 87.42 28.95
C GLY A 819 -4.54 88.62 28.95
N ASP A 820 -3.98 88.90 30.14
CA ASP A 820 -3.23 90.10 30.51
C ASP A 820 -3.95 91.45 30.23
N GLY A 821 -5.23 91.38 29.87
CA GLY A 821 -6.07 92.52 29.49
C GLY A 821 -5.90 93.01 28.05
N ASP A 822 -4.98 92.44 27.27
CA ASP A 822 -4.71 92.84 25.88
C ASP A 822 -5.26 91.84 24.85
N PHE A 823 -5.60 90.62 25.27
CA PHE A 823 -6.31 89.63 24.47
C PHE A 823 -7.54 89.07 25.20
N TYR A 824 -8.65 88.93 24.47
CA TYR A 824 -9.82 88.18 24.94
C TYR A 824 -10.02 86.91 24.12
N ILE A 825 -10.74 85.93 24.68
CA ILE A 825 -11.09 84.68 23.98
C ILE A 825 -12.61 84.56 23.89
N GLU A 826 -13.13 84.31 22.68
CA GLU A 826 -14.55 84.05 22.47
C GLU A 826 -14.97 82.73 23.16
N PRO A 827 -15.84 82.76 24.19
CA PRO A 827 -16.05 81.58 25.03
C PRO A 827 -16.65 80.36 24.33
N THR A 828 -17.33 80.52 23.20
CA THR A 828 -17.95 79.41 22.46
C THR A 828 -17.20 78.97 21.21
N SER A 829 -16.26 79.77 20.69
CA SER A 829 -15.53 79.46 19.45
C SER A 829 -14.04 79.17 19.68
N GLY A 830 -13.50 79.59 20.84
CA GLY A 830 -12.07 79.47 21.15
C GLY A 830 -11.18 80.47 20.39
N VAL A 831 -11.77 81.43 19.66
CA VAL A 831 -11.02 82.44 18.90
C VAL A 831 -10.46 83.50 19.85
N ILE A 832 -9.13 83.65 19.87
CA ILE A 832 -8.40 84.69 20.57
C ILE A 832 -8.36 85.95 19.68
N ARG A 833 -8.68 87.10 20.27
CA ARG A 833 -8.73 88.41 19.61
C ARG A 833 -8.01 89.49 20.40
N THR A 834 -7.52 90.51 19.70
CA THR A 834 -7.00 91.73 20.33
C THR A 834 -8.12 92.46 21.10
N LEU A 835 -7.90 92.78 22.38
CA LEU A 835 -8.79 93.60 23.19
C LEU A 835 -8.38 95.08 23.17
N ARG A 836 -7.06 95.33 23.15
CA ARG A 836 -6.46 96.67 23.03
C ARG A 836 -5.68 96.80 21.73
N LYS A 837 -5.18 98.00 21.45
CA LYS A 837 -4.08 98.19 20.49
C LYS A 837 -2.85 97.49 21.05
N LEU A 838 -2.04 96.94 20.16
CA LEU A 838 -0.73 96.43 20.51
C LEU A 838 0.32 97.51 20.18
N ASP A 839 1.52 97.30 20.71
CA ASP A 839 2.67 98.20 20.73
C ASP A 839 3.87 97.28 20.98
N ARG A 840 4.71 97.09 19.96
CA ARG A 840 5.81 96.11 19.96
C ARG A 840 6.99 96.60 20.80
N GLU A 841 7.26 97.90 20.77
CA GLU A 841 8.32 98.58 21.53
C GLU A 841 8.11 98.39 23.04
N ASN A 842 6.85 98.34 23.47
CA ASN A 842 6.43 98.00 24.83
C ASN A 842 6.39 96.46 25.06
N VAL A 843 5.70 95.68 24.22
CA VAL A 843 5.55 94.21 24.41
C VAL A 843 5.53 93.42 23.09
N ALA A 844 6.71 92.96 22.65
CA ALA A 844 6.85 92.15 21.44
C ALA A 844 6.31 90.70 21.52
N VAL A 845 6.18 90.08 22.70
CA VAL A 845 5.74 88.67 22.85
C VAL A 845 4.92 88.44 24.11
N TYR A 846 3.73 87.86 23.95
CA TYR A 846 2.80 87.45 25.02
C TYR A 846 2.81 85.94 25.22
N SER A 847 2.65 85.48 26.47
CA SER A 847 2.61 84.06 26.85
C SER A 847 1.39 83.77 27.72
N LEU A 848 0.30 83.35 27.09
CA LEU A 848 -1.03 83.22 27.68
C LEU A 848 -1.33 81.76 28.06
N ARG A 849 -2.15 81.52 29.09
CA ARG A 849 -2.70 80.20 29.42
C ARG A 849 -4.22 80.22 29.38
N ALA A 850 -4.80 79.37 28.53
CA ALA A 850 -6.24 79.21 28.40
C ALA A 850 -6.72 77.89 29.01
N PHE A 851 -8.03 77.82 29.28
CA PHE A 851 -8.74 76.66 29.78
C PHE A 851 -9.92 76.34 28.87
N ALA A 852 -10.21 75.05 28.72
CA ALA A 852 -11.49 74.54 28.28
C ALA A 852 -12.19 73.97 29.51
N VAL A 853 -13.41 74.42 29.77
CA VAL A 853 -14.24 74.07 30.94
C VAL A 853 -15.58 73.59 30.43
N ASP A 854 -16.12 72.50 30.96
CA ASP A 854 -17.46 72.04 30.61
C ASP A 854 -18.59 72.89 31.25
N ARG A 855 -19.82 72.36 31.25
CA ARG A 855 -20.97 72.91 31.99
C ARG A 855 -21.67 71.86 32.87
N GLY A 856 -20.97 70.81 33.29
CA GLY A 856 -21.50 69.80 34.20
C GLY A 856 -21.48 70.23 35.66
N SER A 857 -21.73 69.27 36.55
CA SER A 857 -21.83 69.50 37.99
C SER A 857 -21.31 68.29 38.79
N PRO A 858 -20.09 68.32 39.34
CA PRO A 858 -19.12 69.42 39.30
C PRO A 858 -18.48 69.61 37.90
N PRO A 859 -18.11 70.84 37.51
CA PRO A 859 -17.47 71.07 36.22
C PRO A 859 -15.97 70.73 36.24
N LEU A 860 -15.53 70.02 35.20
CA LEU A 860 -14.15 69.63 34.92
C LEU A 860 -13.52 70.60 33.88
N LYS A 861 -12.19 70.52 33.74
CA LYS A 861 -11.41 71.41 32.86
C LYS A 861 -10.01 70.91 32.55
N ALA A 862 -9.49 71.33 31.39
CA ALA A 862 -8.08 71.27 31.04
C ALA A 862 -7.52 72.65 30.69
N SER A 863 -6.18 72.75 30.60
CA SER A 863 -5.44 73.97 30.29
C SER A 863 -4.47 73.78 29.12
N VAL A 864 -4.20 74.84 28.36
CA VAL A 864 -3.21 74.86 27.28
C VAL A 864 -2.41 76.16 27.26
N ASP A 865 -1.14 76.06 26.85
CA ASP A 865 -0.20 77.18 26.76
C ASP A 865 -0.17 77.78 25.34
N ILE A 866 -0.14 79.11 25.26
CA ILE A 866 -0.28 79.91 24.04
C ILE A 866 0.82 80.96 23.98
N GLN A 867 1.37 81.18 22.79
CA GLN A 867 2.32 82.26 22.53
C GLN A 867 1.84 83.15 21.37
N VAL A 868 1.92 84.47 21.55
CA VAL A 868 1.59 85.46 20.50
C VAL A 868 2.77 86.41 20.32
N THR A 869 3.26 86.54 19.09
CA THR A 869 4.31 87.50 18.70
C THR A 869 3.70 88.71 18.00
N VAL A 870 4.08 89.91 18.43
CA VAL A 870 3.74 91.17 17.76
C VAL A 870 4.74 91.44 16.63
N LEU A 871 4.27 91.99 15.52
CA LEU A 871 5.06 92.28 14.32
C LEU A 871 5.10 93.78 14.04
N ASP A 872 6.30 94.25 13.74
CA ASP A 872 6.72 95.64 13.55
C ASP A 872 6.07 96.36 12.36
N ILE A 873 5.73 97.64 12.55
CA ILE A 873 5.23 98.58 11.54
C ILE A 873 5.99 99.91 11.68
N ASN A 874 6.38 100.53 10.56
CA ASN A 874 7.04 101.84 10.59
C ASN A 874 6.05 102.95 11.01
N ASP A 875 6.15 103.38 12.26
CA ASP A 875 5.21 104.30 12.91
C ASP A 875 5.93 105.41 13.72
N ASN A 876 7.20 105.19 14.12
CA ASN A 876 8.00 106.20 14.80
C ASN A 876 8.94 106.95 13.83
N PRO A 877 8.98 108.29 13.84
CA PRO A 877 9.92 109.08 13.03
C PRO A 877 11.33 109.09 13.67
N PRO A 878 12.38 109.39 12.89
CA PRO A 878 13.75 109.40 13.39
C PRO A 878 14.00 110.71 14.15
N VAL A 879 14.34 110.64 15.43
CA VAL A 879 14.43 111.79 16.34
C VAL A 879 15.89 112.26 16.50
N PHE A 880 16.16 113.53 16.22
CA PHE A 880 17.44 114.17 16.55
C PHE A 880 17.60 114.34 18.07
N GLU A 881 18.83 114.35 18.58
CA GLU A 881 19.10 114.59 20.01
C GLU A 881 18.62 115.98 20.51
N LYS A 882 18.45 116.95 19.60
CA LYS A 882 18.00 118.32 19.86
C LYS A 882 17.28 118.89 18.63
N ASP A 883 16.32 119.79 18.87
CA ASP A 883 15.67 120.58 17.81
C ASP A 883 16.59 121.69 17.28
N GLU A 884 17.49 122.21 18.12
CA GLU A 884 18.43 123.29 17.80
C GLU A 884 19.86 122.94 18.27
N PHE A 885 20.84 123.18 17.39
CA PHE A 885 22.27 122.96 17.63
C PHE A 885 23.05 124.27 17.53
N ASP A 886 23.40 124.87 18.66
CA ASP A 886 24.42 125.93 18.73
C ASP A 886 25.82 125.33 18.52
N ILE A 887 26.50 125.76 17.46
CA ILE A 887 27.90 125.48 17.13
C ILE A 887 28.65 126.81 17.19
N PHE A 888 29.75 126.86 17.95
CA PHE A 888 30.63 128.03 17.99
C PHE A 888 31.92 127.72 17.21
N VAL A 889 32.29 128.61 16.31
CA VAL A 889 33.44 128.47 15.41
C VAL A 889 34.30 129.73 15.52
N GLU A 890 35.60 129.58 15.72
CA GLU A 890 36.53 130.73 15.67
C GLU A 890 36.58 131.23 14.22
N GLU A 891 36.45 132.53 13.99
CA GLU A 891 36.29 133.08 12.62
C GLU A 891 37.43 132.70 11.67
N ASN A 892 38.66 132.71 12.18
CA ASN A 892 39.88 132.33 11.48
C ASN A 892 40.03 130.82 11.22
N SER A 893 38.96 130.02 11.39
CA SER A 893 38.95 128.58 11.15
C SER A 893 39.22 128.24 9.67
N PRO A 894 40.09 127.25 9.38
CA PRO A 894 40.49 126.95 8.01
C PRO A 894 39.38 126.24 7.21
N VAL A 895 39.27 126.62 5.93
CA VAL A 895 38.40 125.98 4.93
C VAL A 895 38.62 124.47 4.86
N GLY A 896 37.52 123.71 4.79
CA GLY A 896 37.51 122.24 4.74
C GLY A 896 37.47 121.55 6.11
N SER A 897 37.38 122.30 7.20
CA SER A 897 37.24 121.76 8.56
C SER A 897 35.82 121.23 8.83
N ILE A 898 35.71 120.19 9.68
CA ILE A 898 34.43 119.72 10.23
C ILE A 898 34.05 120.65 11.38
N VAL A 899 32.87 121.27 11.29
CA VAL A 899 32.35 122.19 12.33
C VAL A 899 31.47 121.46 13.36
N ALA A 900 30.79 120.38 12.98
CA ALA A 900 30.08 119.48 13.91
C ALA A 900 29.74 118.12 13.28
N ARG A 901 29.15 117.23 14.08
CA ARG A 901 28.41 116.04 13.63
C ARG A 901 26.99 116.10 14.19
N ILE A 902 26.01 115.73 13.38
CA ILE A 902 24.58 115.68 13.75
C ILE A 902 24.10 114.21 13.74
N SER A 903 23.35 113.80 14.77
CA SER A 903 22.85 112.43 14.96
C SER A 903 21.37 112.37 15.33
N ALA A 904 20.69 111.34 14.83
CA ALA A 904 19.32 110.96 15.16
C ALA A 904 19.22 109.45 15.46
N ALA A 905 18.14 109.03 16.13
CA ALA A 905 17.83 107.65 16.47
C ALA A 905 16.34 107.34 16.19
N ASP A 906 16.02 106.06 15.97
CA ASP A 906 14.71 105.60 15.53
C ASP A 906 14.35 104.28 16.27
N PRO A 907 13.14 104.13 16.86
CA PRO A 907 12.74 102.96 17.66
C PRO A 907 12.42 101.65 16.90
N ASP A 908 12.03 101.73 15.64
CA ASP A 908 11.39 100.61 14.91
C ASP A 908 12.39 99.46 14.57
N GLU A 909 11.92 98.32 14.04
CA GLU A 909 12.81 97.19 13.72
C GLU A 909 13.42 97.22 12.31
N GLY A 910 14.69 96.80 12.22
CA GLY A 910 15.32 96.35 10.98
C GLY A 910 15.45 97.44 9.91
N THR A 911 14.58 97.40 8.89
CA THR A 911 14.57 98.40 7.82
C THR A 911 13.85 99.69 8.20
N ASN A 912 12.99 99.64 9.22
CA ASN A 912 12.12 100.75 9.56
C ASN A 912 12.94 101.83 10.28
N ALA A 913 13.81 101.45 11.23
CA ALA A 913 14.76 102.35 11.88
C ALA A 913 16.03 102.74 11.07
N GLN A 914 16.01 102.70 9.73
CA GLN A 914 17.19 103.03 8.92
C GLN A 914 17.24 104.51 8.47
N ILE A 915 18.17 105.28 9.05
CA ILE A 915 18.23 106.75 8.95
C ILE A 915 19.19 107.26 7.84
N MET A 916 18.84 108.36 7.17
CA MET A 916 19.71 109.17 6.27
C MET A 916 19.56 110.68 6.53
N TYR A 917 20.58 111.50 6.22
CA TYR A 917 20.67 112.94 6.54
C TYR A 917 20.83 113.88 5.34
N GLN A 918 20.33 115.12 5.42
CA GLN A 918 20.55 116.16 4.40
C GLN A 918 20.41 117.60 4.96
N ILE A 919 21.10 118.59 4.36
CA ILE A 919 20.77 120.03 4.55
C ILE A 919 19.57 120.36 3.64
N VAL A 920 18.57 121.08 4.17
CA VAL A 920 17.38 121.48 3.42
C VAL A 920 17.26 122.99 3.20
N GLU A 921 17.69 123.83 4.15
CA GLU A 921 17.46 125.29 4.11
C GLU A 921 18.64 126.09 4.73
N GLY A 922 18.70 127.40 4.43
CA GLY A 922 19.59 128.39 5.08
C GLY A 922 21.02 128.56 4.52
N ASN A 923 21.58 127.53 3.88
CA ASN A 923 22.96 127.50 3.38
C ASN A 923 23.17 128.28 2.07
N ILE A 924 23.08 129.62 2.10
CA ILE A 924 23.26 130.50 0.92
C ILE A 924 24.22 131.67 1.23
N PRO A 925 25.36 131.82 0.49
CA PRO A 925 25.92 130.85 -0.46
C PRO A 925 26.26 129.51 0.21
N GLU A 926 26.68 128.51 -0.57
CA GLU A 926 27.00 127.15 -0.08
C GLU A 926 28.29 127.17 0.76
N VAL A 927 28.16 127.62 2.02
CA VAL A 927 29.26 127.70 2.99
C VAL A 927 29.47 126.38 3.72
N PHE A 928 28.46 125.50 3.79
CA PHE A 928 28.55 124.22 4.50
C PHE A 928 28.10 123.01 3.67
N GLN A 929 28.58 121.80 4.01
CA GLN A 929 28.14 120.52 3.46
C GLN A 929 27.90 119.50 4.57
N LEU A 930 26.90 118.63 4.44
CA LEU A 930 26.58 117.53 5.38
C LEU A 930 26.70 116.17 4.69
N ASP A 931 27.23 115.16 5.38
CA ASP A 931 27.25 113.76 4.92
C ASP A 931 25.90 113.05 5.10
N LEU A 932 25.54 112.20 4.13
CA LEU A 932 24.25 111.50 4.04
C LEU A 932 24.04 110.40 5.09
N LEU A 933 25.11 109.81 5.62
CA LEU A 933 25.06 108.57 6.42
C LEU A 933 25.64 108.75 7.83
N ASN A 934 26.61 109.64 8.03
CA ASN A 934 27.25 109.88 9.33
C ASN A 934 26.98 111.26 9.94
N GLY A 935 26.38 112.19 9.18
CA GLY A 935 26.00 113.51 9.65
C GLY A 935 27.16 114.48 9.94
N ASP A 936 28.37 114.27 9.43
CA ASP A 936 29.47 115.24 9.53
C ASP A 936 29.16 116.51 8.71
N LEU A 937 29.27 117.68 9.36
CA LEU A 937 29.03 119.01 8.79
C LEU A 937 30.37 119.75 8.60
N THR A 938 30.70 120.17 7.39
CA THR A 938 31.99 120.81 7.03
C THR A 938 31.82 122.23 6.50
N ALA A 939 32.81 123.10 6.73
CA ALA A 939 32.87 124.46 6.19
C ALA A 939 33.66 124.52 4.86
N LEU A 940 33.18 125.30 3.90
CA LEU A 940 33.65 125.37 2.51
C LEU A 940 34.26 126.73 2.12
N MET A 941 34.15 127.75 2.98
CA MET A 941 34.67 129.11 2.76
C MET A 941 35.17 129.71 4.09
N ASP A 942 36.00 130.75 4.02
CA ASP A 942 36.48 131.51 5.19
C ASP A 942 35.32 132.24 5.89
N LEU A 943 35.48 132.50 7.19
CA LEU A 943 34.47 133.10 8.08
C LEU A 943 35.04 134.39 8.71
N ASP A 944 34.19 135.38 9.02
CA ASP A 944 34.60 136.76 9.35
C ASP A 944 33.52 137.44 10.22
N TYR A 945 33.84 137.80 11.47
CA TYR A 945 32.86 138.25 12.46
C TYR A 945 32.31 139.65 12.13
N GLU A 946 33.16 140.59 11.72
CA GLU A 946 32.80 141.96 11.32
C GLU A 946 31.84 141.96 10.12
N SER A 947 31.99 141.00 9.19
CA SER A 947 31.05 140.80 8.08
C SER A 947 29.77 140.09 8.51
N ARG A 948 29.86 138.98 9.27
CA ARG A 948 28.69 138.17 9.66
C ARG A 948 28.93 137.24 10.86
N THR A 949 28.38 137.63 12.00
CA THR A 949 28.51 136.90 13.28
C THR A 949 27.77 135.54 13.37
N GLU A 950 26.79 135.23 12.50
CA GLU A 950 26.00 133.99 12.58
C GLU A 950 25.48 133.49 11.20
N TYR A 951 25.58 132.17 11.00
CA TYR A 951 24.90 131.42 9.94
C TYR A 951 23.86 130.50 10.58
N VAL A 952 22.72 130.30 9.90
CA VAL A 952 21.65 129.41 10.37
C VAL A 952 21.24 128.52 9.21
N ILE A 953 21.35 127.21 9.38
CA ILE A 953 20.97 126.19 8.39
C ILE A 953 19.97 125.20 9.00
N VAL A 954 19.20 124.50 8.18
CA VAL A 954 18.27 123.46 8.65
C VAL A 954 18.67 122.12 8.04
N VAL A 955 18.73 121.09 8.88
CA VAL A 955 19.05 119.71 8.51
C VAL A 955 17.84 118.79 8.72
N GLN A 956 17.78 117.69 7.98
CA GLN A 956 16.68 116.72 8.02
C GLN A 956 17.22 115.30 8.10
N ALA A 957 16.63 114.48 8.98
CA ALA A 957 16.81 113.03 9.05
C ALA A 957 15.60 112.32 8.43
N THR A 958 15.77 111.12 7.88
CA THR A 958 14.68 110.32 7.28
C THR A 958 14.87 108.81 7.43
N SER A 959 13.80 108.13 7.82
CA SER A 959 13.57 106.69 7.78
C SER A 959 12.32 106.49 6.92
N ALA A 960 12.53 106.27 5.61
CA ALA A 960 11.52 106.59 4.61
C ALA A 960 10.21 105.77 4.79
N PRO A 961 9.04 106.43 4.95
CA PRO A 961 8.73 107.81 4.56
C PRO A 961 8.84 108.88 5.67
N LEU A 962 9.11 108.50 6.92
CA LEU A 962 9.09 109.41 8.06
C LEU A 962 10.36 110.29 8.12
N VAL A 963 10.21 111.52 8.64
CA VAL A 963 11.26 112.54 8.66
C VAL A 963 11.21 113.38 9.93
N SER A 964 12.37 113.89 10.34
CA SER A 964 12.48 114.96 11.35
C SER A 964 13.48 116.02 10.89
N ARG A 965 13.44 117.22 11.50
CA ARG A 965 14.27 118.38 11.16
C ARG A 965 14.85 119.03 12.41
N ALA A 966 16.06 119.57 12.29
CA ALA A 966 16.69 120.38 13.33
C ALA A 966 17.35 121.63 12.71
N THR A 967 17.39 122.72 13.48
CA THR A 967 18.08 123.96 13.09
C THR A 967 19.50 123.97 13.66
N VAL A 968 20.45 124.50 12.91
CA VAL A 968 21.87 124.55 13.29
C VAL A 968 22.34 126.00 13.22
N HIS A 969 22.67 126.56 14.38
CA HIS A 969 23.14 127.93 14.57
C HIS A 969 24.67 127.92 14.67
N ILE A 970 25.34 128.43 13.64
CA ILE A 970 26.80 128.45 13.53
C ILE A 970 27.26 129.87 13.80
N ARG A 971 27.71 130.14 15.03
CA ARG A 971 28.10 131.47 15.52
C ARG A 971 29.61 131.64 15.53
N LEU A 972 30.05 132.82 15.08
CA LEU A 972 31.46 133.22 15.09
C LEU A 972 31.85 133.90 16.41
N LEU A 973 33.15 133.93 16.72
CA LEU A 973 33.70 134.48 17.96
C LEU A 973 34.76 135.58 17.72
N ASP A 974 34.33 136.83 17.85
CA ASP A 974 35.06 138.13 17.89
C ASP A 974 36.49 138.07 18.46
N GLN A 975 37.47 138.69 17.77
CA GLN A 975 38.88 138.83 18.19
C GLN A 975 39.43 140.28 18.13
N ASN A 976 38.95 141.19 18.99
CA ASN A 976 39.50 142.51 19.37
C ASN A 976 40.78 143.03 18.62
N ASP A 977 40.63 143.95 17.66
CA ASP A 977 41.77 144.59 16.95
C ASP A 977 41.72 146.13 16.68
N ASN A 978 40.87 146.95 17.36
CA ASN A 978 40.61 148.39 17.07
C ASN A 978 40.80 149.42 18.27
N PRO A 979 40.58 150.77 18.09
CA PRO A 979 40.90 151.82 19.13
C PRO A 979 39.95 153.09 19.37
N PRO A 980 40.12 153.90 20.48
CA PRO A 980 39.15 154.92 21.03
C PRO A 980 39.22 156.46 20.70
N VAL A 981 38.19 157.27 21.12
CA VAL A 981 37.91 158.72 20.74
C VAL A 981 37.31 159.69 21.84
N LEU A 982 37.54 161.03 21.79
CA LEU A 982 37.10 162.13 22.74
C LEU A 982 36.69 163.52 22.10
N GLN A 983 35.84 164.37 22.74
CA GLN A 983 35.37 165.72 22.25
C GLN A 983 35.45 166.95 23.26
N ASP A 984 34.97 168.16 22.88
CA ASP A 984 35.05 169.49 23.60
C ASP A 984 33.71 170.00 24.25
N PHE A 985 33.73 170.85 25.30
CA PHE A 985 32.51 171.44 25.94
C PHE A 985 32.70 172.73 26.81
N GLN A 986 31.60 173.33 27.34
CA GLN A 986 31.55 174.58 28.17
C GLN A 986 30.51 174.49 29.33
N ILE A 987 30.53 175.42 30.32
CA ILE A 987 29.60 175.45 31.49
C ILE A 987 29.13 176.89 31.83
N LEU A 988 27.83 177.09 32.10
CA LEU A 988 27.25 178.36 32.60
C LEU A 988 26.38 178.15 33.85
N PHE A 989 26.33 179.15 34.74
CA PHE A 989 25.48 179.13 35.94
C PHE A 989 24.92 180.53 36.31
N ASN A 990 23.61 180.62 36.57
CA ASN A 990 22.92 181.86 36.96
C ASN A 990 22.16 181.66 38.28
N ASN A 991 22.18 182.64 39.20
CA ASN A 991 21.52 182.56 40.50
C ASN A 991 20.33 183.54 40.64
N TYR A 992 19.26 183.09 41.32
CA TYR A 992 17.96 183.78 41.39
C TYR A 992 17.39 183.92 42.81
N VAL A 993 17.75 185.03 43.47
CA VAL A 993 16.91 185.94 44.27
C VAL A 993 15.72 185.36 45.08
N THR A 994 15.69 185.61 46.41
CA THR A 994 14.55 186.25 47.13
C THR A 994 14.85 186.48 48.62
N ASN A 995 14.12 187.42 49.26
CA ASN A 995 14.39 187.85 50.64
C ASN A 995 13.73 186.95 51.70
N LYS A 996 14.15 185.69 51.80
CA LYS A 996 13.89 184.77 52.94
C LYS A 996 14.80 183.51 52.85
N SER A 997 15.70 183.36 53.82
CA SER A 997 16.68 182.26 53.99
C SER A 997 17.81 182.15 52.94
N ASN A 998 19.01 181.74 53.40
CA ASN A 998 20.21 181.52 52.57
C ASN A 998 20.50 180.01 52.46
N SER A 999 20.41 179.43 51.26
CA SER A 999 20.89 178.07 50.99
C SER A 999 21.12 177.81 49.50
N PHE A 1000 22.28 177.25 49.15
CA PHE A 1000 22.59 176.76 47.79
C PHE A 1000 22.07 175.32 47.57
N PRO A 1001 21.66 174.95 46.35
CA PRO A 1001 21.49 173.55 45.95
C PRO A 1001 22.86 172.84 45.81
N SER A 1002 22.93 171.56 46.18
CA SER A 1002 24.17 170.76 46.13
C SER A 1002 23.99 169.49 45.29
N GLY A 1003 23.82 169.65 43.97
CA GLY A 1003 23.56 168.58 43.00
C GLY A 1003 24.58 168.48 41.86
N VAL A 1004 24.33 167.55 40.92
CA VAL A 1004 25.09 167.35 39.67
C VAL A 1004 24.74 168.46 38.65
N ILE A 1005 25.71 168.83 37.82
CA ILE A 1005 25.59 169.89 36.80
C ILE A 1005 26.07 169.49 35.37
N GLY A 1006 26.68 168.32 35.15
CA GLY A 1006 27.15 167.90 33.82
C GLY A 1006 28.04 166.64 33.81
N LYS A 1007 28.50 166.21 32.63
CA LYS A 1007 29.41 165.05 32.40
C LYS A 1007 30.27 165.21 31.12
N ILE A 1008 31.39 164.48 31.02
CA ILE A 1008 32.37 164.47 29.90
C ILE A 1008 32.08 163.31 28.90
N PRO A 1009 32.19 163.49 27.55
CA PRO A 1009 31.82 162.46 26.54
C PRO A 1009 32.98 161.78 25.76
N ALA A 1010 33.02 160.42 25.68
CA ALA A 1010 34.03 159.60 24.93
C ALA A 1010 33.55 158.13 24.67
N HIS A 1011 34.12 157.39 23.70
CA HIS A 1011 33.82 155.94 23.42
C HIS A 1011 34.92 155.20 22.57
N ASP A 1012 34.71 153.90 22.28
CA ASP A 1012 35.60 152.94 21.54
C ASP A 1012 34.75 152.02 20.61
N PRO A 1013 35.26 151.48 19.47
CA PRO A 1013 34.57 150.48 18.64
C PRO A 1013 34.61 149.02 19.15
N ASP A 1014 35.73 148.55 19.72
CA ASP A 1014 35.83 147.17 20.21
C ASP A 1014 34.93 147.03 21.45
N VAL A 1015 34.03 146.06 21.46
CA VAL A 1015 32.99 145.94 22.51
C VAL A 1015 33.59 145.59 23.89
N SER A 1016 34.90 145.28 23.95
CA SER A 1016 35.65 144.77 25.09
C SER A 1016 36.36 145.80 26.01
N ASP A 1017 36.60 147.07 25.62
CA ASP A 1017 37.38 148.04 26.44
C ASP A 1017 36.58 149.19 27.13
N SER A 1018 37.28 150.14 27.77
CA SER A 1018 36.79 150.94 28.89
C SER A 1018 37.67 152.18 29.19
N LEU A 1019 37.05 153.28 29.68
CA LEU A 1019 37.65 154.63 29.71
C LEU A 1019 37.64 155.29 31.12
N ALA A 1020 38.52 156.29 31.35
CA ALA A 1020 38.61 157.06 32.62
C ALA A 1020 38.95 158.56 32.44
N TYR A 1021 38.59 159.41 33.41
CA TYR A 1021 38.49 160.89 33.31
C TYR A 1021 39.20 161.68 34.44
N THR A 1022 39.78 162.87 34.19
CA THR A 1022 40.32 163.79 35.25
C THR A 1022 40.33 165.29 34.90
N PHE A 1023 40.21 166.18 35.89
CA PHE A 1023 40.54 167.62 35.79
C PHE A 1023 42.06 167.84 35.82
N VAL A 1024 42.54 168.92 35.19
CA VAL A 1024 43.98 169.21 35.02
C VAL A 1024 44.39 170.62 35.51
N GLN A 1025 43.54 171.63 35.38
CA GLN A 1025 43.86 173.02 35.74
C GLN A 1025 42.58 173.88 35.85
N GLY A 1026 42.64 175.00 36.59
CA GLY A 1026 41.65 176.11 36.56
C GLY A 1026 40.54 176.04 37.61
N ASN A 1027 40.58 175.05 38.50
CA ASN A 1027 39.62 174.81 39.57
C ASN A 1027 40.29 174.83 40.95
N GLU A 1028 41.34 175.65 41.11
CA GLU A 1028 42.18 175.70 42.32
C GLU A 1028 41.42 176.16 43.58
N LEU A 1029 40.28 176.83 43.39
CA LEU A 1029 39.34 177.22 44.45
C LEU A 1029 38.33 176.11 44.82
N ASN A 1030 38.45 174.91 44.25
CA ASN A 1030 37.57 173.74 44.47
C ASN A 1030 36.07 174.04 44.32
N LEU A 1031 35.71 174.87 43.35
CA LEU A 1031 34.32 175.30 43.11
C LEU A 1031 33.51 174.25 42.35
N LEU A 1032 34.19 173.39 41.58
CA LEU A 1032 33.63 172.18 40.98
C LEU A 1032 34.25 170.91 41.58
N LEU A 1033 33.49 169.82 41.57
CA LEU A 1033 33.91 168.47 41.91
C LEU A 1033 33.69 167.55 40.70
N LEU A 1034 34.59 166.58 40.46
CA LEU A 1034 34.53 165.64 39.34
C LEU A 1034 34.67 164.19 39.82
N ASP A 1035 33.86 163.30 39.26
CA ASP A 1035 34.04 161.84 39.35
C ASP A 1035 34.97 161.35 38.22
N SER A 1036 36.00 160.56 38.56
CA SER A 1036 37.02 160.10 37.62
C SER A 1036 36.65 158.84 36.82
N ALA A 1037 35.64 158.09 37.25
CA ALA A 1037 35.16 156.90 36.54
C ALA A 1037 33.92 157.23 35.69
N THR A 1038 32.99 158.02 36.22
CA THR A 1038 31.76 158.39 35.50
C THR A 1038 31.90 159.69 34.70
N GLY A 1039 32.85 160.57 35.05
CA GLY A 1039 33.03 161.87 34.40
C GLY A 1039 32.05 162.96 34.83
N GLU A 1040 31.26 162.76 35.88
CA GLU A 1040 30.22 163.68 36.37
C GLU A 1040 30.73 164.87 37.18
N LEU A 1041 30.07 166.03 37.05
CA LEU A 1041 30.43 167.32 37.65
C LEU A 1041 29.40 167.81 38.67
N LYS A 1042 29.85 168.39 39.81
CA LYS A 1042 29.01 168.97 40.89
C LYS A 1042 29.56 170.33 41.36
N LEU A 1043 28.73 171.18 41.94
CA LEU A 1043 29.13 172.47 42.56
C LEU A 1043 29.51 172.32 44.05
N SER A 1044 30.47 173.12 44.53
CA SER A 1044 30.80 173.25 45.95
C SER A 1044 29.87 174.21 46.71
N ARG A 1045 29.83 174.08 48.05
CA ARG A 1045 29.00 174.90 48.95
C ARG A 1045 29.60 176.26 49.31
N ASP A 1046 30.90 176.46 49.09
CA ASP A 1046 31.63 177.66 49.54
C ASP A 1046 31.50 178.88 48.59
N LEU A 1047 30.60 178.80 47.61
CA LEU A 1047 30.38 179.87 46.63
C LEU A 1047 29.56 181.01 47.27
N ASP A 1048 30.15 182.20 47.44
CA ASP A 1048 29.45 183.37 47.99
C ASP A 1048 28.67 184.15 46.90
N ASN A 1049 27.51 184.69 47.28
CA ASN A 1049 26.44 185.10 46.36
C ASN A 1049 26.50 186.54 45.86
N ASN A 1050 27.41 187.37 46.37
CA ASN A 1050 27.43 188.82 46.12
C ASN A 1050 28.56 189.30 45.18
N ARG A 1051 29.18 188.39 44.41
CA ARG A 1051 30.12 188.75 43.33
C ARG A 1051 29.90 187.90 42.05
N PRO A 1052 30.10 188.49 40.84
CA PRO A 1052 30.29 187.70 39.62
C PRO A 1052 31.62 186.92 39.67
N LEU A 1053 31.69 185.81 38.94
CA LEU A 1053 32.90 184.99 38.80
C LEU A 1053 33.03 184.45 37.36
N GLU A 1054 34.25 184.40 36.85
CA GLU A 1054 34.60 183.73 35.59
C GLU A 1054 35.90 182.94 35.80
N ALA A 1055 35.95 181.69 35.33
CA ALA A 1055 37.08 180.78 35.51
C ALA A 1055 37.27 179.87 34.28
N LEU A 1056 38.49 179.39 34.04
CA LEU A 1056 38.88 178.73 32.79
C LEU A 1056 39.72 177.47 33.07
N MET A 1057 39.21 176.31 32.67
CA MET A 1057 39.61 174.98 33.17
C MET A 1057 40.11 174.03 32.06
N LYS A 1058 40.65 172.86 32.46
CA LYS A 1058 41.10 171.77 31.55
C LYS A 1058 40.77 170.37 32.07
N VAL A 1059 40.49 169.44 31.16
CA VAL A 1059 40.00 168.07 31.43
C VAL A 1059 40.69 167.04 30.51
N SER A 1060 40.83 165.77 30.92
CA SER A 1060 41.46 164.69 30.12
C SER A 1060 40.79 163.31 30.24
N VAL A 1061 40.95 162.45 29.21
CA VAL A 1061 40.45 161.05 29.15
C VAL A 1061 41.49 160.08 28.54
N SER A 1062 41.45 158.81 28.93
CA SER A 1062 42.24 157.68 28.35
C SER A 1062 41.55 156.31 28.53
N GLY A 1063 41.75 155.37 27.61
CA GLY A 1063 41.39 153.94 27.73
C GLY A 1063 42.52 153.08 28.32
N LYS A 1064 42.33 151.75 28.51
CA LYS A 1064 43.28 150.91 29.28
C LYS A 1064 44.69 150.86 28.69
N GLN A 1065 44.83 150.96 27.37
CA GLN A 1065 46.12 150.88 26.66
C GLN A 1065 46.47 152.16 25.87
N ALA A 1066 45.69 153.25 26.01
CA ALA A 1066 45.72 154.39 25.09
C ALA A 1066 46.13 155.75 25.72
N LEU A 1067 46.60 156.66 24.87
CA LEU A 1067 47.13 157.99 25.23
C LEU A 1067 46.09 158.91 25.91
N LYS A 1068 46.57 159.82 26.77
CA LYS A 1068 45.75 160.87 27.40
C LYS A 1068 45.49 162.03 26.44
N PHE A 1069 44.22 162.27 26.13
CA PHE A 1069 43.78 163.47 25.39
C PHE A 1069 43.29 164.56 26.36
N ILE A 1070 43.58 165.84 26.09
CA ILE A 1070 43.29 166.98 27.01
C ILE A 1070 42.61 168.15 26.27
N LYS A 1071 41.51 168.69 26.84
CA LYS A 1071 40.73 169.81 26.29
C LYS A 1071 40.52 170.96 27.31
N ARG A 1072 40.00 172.11 26.85
CA ARG A 1072 39.73 173.33 27.67
C ARG A 1072 38.23 173.55 27.88
N VAL A 1073 37.85 174.20 28.99
CA VAL A 1073 36.47 174.49 29.42
C VAL A 1073 36.40 175.91 30.01
N ILE A 1074 35.25 176.58 29.96
CA ILE A 1074 35.00 177.89 30.60
C ILE A 1074 33.80 177.79 31.55
N LEU A 1075 33.84 178.51 32.69
CA LEU A 1075 32.79 178.62 33.70
C LEU A 1075 32.45 180.10 33.96
N LEU A 1076 31.16 180.44 33.98
CA LEU A 1076 30.64 181.81 34.14
C LEU A 1076 29.50 181.88 35.17
N VAL A 1077 29.57 182.84 36.10
CA VAL A 1077 28.60 183.07 37.19
C VAL A 1077 28.23 184.56 37.30
N ARG A 1078 26.93 184.90 37.37
CA ARG A 1078 26.45 186.29 37.39
C ARG A 1078 25.35 186.56 38.45
N PRO A 1079 25.43 187.67 39.22
CA PRO A 1079 24.37 188.13 40.11
C PRO A 1079 23.34 189.02 39.39
N ALA A 1080 22.14 189.14 39.96
CA ALA A 1080 21.02 189.89 39.36
C ALA A 1080 20.92 191.35 39.85
N GLN A 1081 20.80 192.30 38.91
CA GLN A 1081 20.32 193.67 39.16
C GLN A 1081 19.02 193.89 38.40
N GLY A 1082 18.04 194.54 39.04
CA GLY A 1082 16.74 194.81 38.43
C GLY A 1082 16.67 196.19 37.77
N HIS A 1083 16.44 196.22 36.45
CA HIS A 1083 15.54 197.22 35.88
C HIS A 1083 14.11 196.78 36.22
N GLY A 1084 13.31 197.69 36.77
CA GLY A 1084 12.01 197.35 37.36
C GLY A 1084 10.81 197.38 36.39
N GLN A 1085 9.71 196.78 36.86
CA GLN A 1085 8.40 196.54 36.23
C GLN A 1085 8.23 195.18 35.53
N LYS A 1086 7.63 194.25 36.31
CA LYS A 1086 7.07 192.93 35.95
C LYS A 1086 8.06 191.90 35.42
#